data_AF-A0A8B8UQI9-F1
#
_entry.id   AF-A0A8B8UQI9-F1
#
_cell.length_a   1.000
_cell.length_b   1.000
_cell.length_c   1.000
_cell.angle_alpha   90.00
_cell.angle_beta   90.00
_cell.angle_gamma   90.00
#
_symmetry.space_group_name_H-M   'P 1'
#
loop_
_entity.id
_entity.type
_entity.pdbx_description
1 polymer ?
#
loop_
_entity_poly.entity_id
_entity_poly.type
_entity_poly.pdbx_seq_one_letter_code
_entity_poly.pdbx_strand_id
1 'polypeptide(L)'
;MGIRRLVSGITRPIINKVNPSGHYSRVLASREDQDKASSKYKNNDKTAKKPYTYRLFSILGILCICSLLLISLLKPFNGADAPQCKSIYMYPSYARIDGFDERYTPLAHKYHLYLYREQGVDRGPLNGDELQLDGIPVLFIPGNAGSFRQSRSIASACSNLYFDFDTRATLSNENVQNLDFFTADFNEDFTAFHGKTMLDQAEYLNDAIRYILSLYERTPDYPHPIPQSVIIVGHSMGGIVSRVMLTLKNHIPGSICTILTLSSPHAASPVTFDGDILKLYKNTNEYWRDQLSQNDSFFSKNISLVSITGGILDTTLPADYASVEDLVSLDNGFTSFTTTIPDVWTPIDHLAIVWCKQLREVLARLLLESVDASKPEKVKPLDQRLQTARKLLLSGFEDYSLVNSKLNYPQENLQEFSDNFFSDYSTLETNDVLDIAMFSLEKWHNNYTKINIPSNISSTEHLHFTLLTSLDMPMIYFCKDSMNLSCTTAADSILTVPRSSKDTQFAANSSFGEGKNPFKAVSIGKNILQRYDYLIISKPTYGEFSEQEDMGENQGFLLALLCNTSNVQVTKTTPSQILLFGEKLHLNGKDIEQVISFDNLWDSLLSYKLETKIDTGNGSVAADEALFQPFIRQWVHEPFETKWHLNILNNSLDINMHNVAPFIPLNESEPRSLQLSFFVPPGMSLEAKMTINWSLTLKMLFIRYRLALASFPVAFIALILAYQFYWYNKTSEFPSFDSTLGYILKKHGVFMFFTLFLASPTVNNKLVQRILYFLDPVGLNYPFLLSKRHMHANFYYLGIRDWFMSTIGILFGIMTVGLLALVSRVFGSLETLVTFFQRKLSNGSTESKESFDTIEPKVYGKERLMASMLLLLLIFLYIPYQMAFVITLIIQIATCIRIALLQVSNCEQKTNLRNYNMTLLMLLLFVSAINIPIIIVFLHNVAIKWETSFRSHHNILAVAPIIFLVGNNSVFKMPKSTPIGSLDGTITVILFVYLTVFSFIYGIRNLYWIHHLVNIICAWLLFFESIH
;
A
#
# COMPACT_ATOMS: atom_id res chain seq x y z
N MET A 1 -9.89 -16.10 39.13
CA MET A 1 -10.96 -17.13 39.15
C MET A 1 -11.80 -17.22 37.85
N GLY A 2 -11.56 -16.42 36.81
CA GLY A 2 -12.35 -16.44 35.55
C GLY A 2 -11.79 -17.29 34.39
N ILE A 3 -10.53 -17.75 34.47
CA ILE A 3 -9.84 -18.44 33.35
C ILE A 3 -10.16 -19.96 33.30
N ARG A 4 -10.65 -20.55 34.39
CA ARG A 4 -11.06 -21.97 34.43
C ARG A 4 -12.40 -22.26 33.73
N ARG A 5 -13.23 -21.25 33.44
CA ARG A 5 -14.53 -21.42 32.75
C ARG A 5 -14.45 -21.31 31.23
N LEU A 6 -13.42 -20.66 30.67
CA LEU A 6 -13.23 -20.58 29.22
C LEU A 6 -12.65 -21.89 28.64
N VAL A 7 -11.80 -22.57 29.42
CA VAL A 7 -11.17 -23.84 29.02
C VAL A 7 -12.12 -25.05 29.21
N SER A 8 -13.11 -24.95 30.11
CA SER A 8 -14.04 -26.05 30.41
C SER A 8 -15.19 -26.21 29.39
N GLY A 9 -15.32 -25.32 28.40
CA GLY A 9 -16.33 -25.44 27.34
C GLY A 9 -15.89 -26.27 26.14
N ILE A 10 -14.59 -26.50 25.98
CA ILE A 10 -14.00 -27.12 24.79
C ILE A 10 -13.52 -28.56 25.06
N THR A 11 -13.45 -28.97 26.34
CA THR A 11 -12.96 -30.31 26.72
C THR A 11 -13.82 -30.93 27.84
N ARG A 12 -14.86 -31.67 27.46
CA ARG A 12 -15.44 -32.72 28.32
C ARG A 12 -15.53 -34.02 27.53
N PRO A 13 -14.67 -35.01 27.82
CA PRO A 13 -14.96 -36.40 27.48
C PRO A 13 -15.98 -36.95 28.50
N ILE A 14 -17.00 -37.62 27.98
CA ILE A 14 -17.93 -38.42 28.79
C ILE A 14 -17.17 -39.69 29.20
N ILE A 15 -16.63 -39.70 30.42
CA ILE A 15 -16.18 -40.93 31.09
C ILE A 15 -17.34 -41.37 31.98
N ASN A 16 -18.09 -42.38 31.52
CA ASN A 16 -18.91 -43.18 32.43
C ASN A 16 -18.10 -44.39 32.90
N LYS A 17 -18.25 -44.67 34.20
CA LYS A 17 -17.56 -45.66 35.04
C LYS A 17 -17.25 -46.99 34.35
N VAL A 18 -15.99 -47.41 34.44
CA VAL A 18 -15.55 -48.80 34.27
C VAL A 18 -15.82 -49.56 35.56
N ASN A 19 -16.54 -50.68 35.47
CA ASN A 19 -16.44 -51.79 36.42
C ASN A 19 -15.60 -52.90 35.75
N PRO A 20 -14.65 -53.55 36.45
CA PRO A 20 -13.74 -54.50 35.85
C PRO A 20 -14.24 -55.93 36.06
N SER A 21 -14.64 -56.62 34.99
CA SER A 21 -14.61 -58.09 34.90
C SER A 21 -15.26 -58.54 33.59
N GLY A 22 -14.55 -59.30 32.77
CA GLY A 22 -15.19 -60.07 31.69
C GLY A 22 -14.30 -60.32 30.48
N HIS A 23 -13.85 -61.56 30.37
CA HIS A 23 -13.10 -62.17 29.28
C HIS A 23 -13.45 -61.75 27.85
N TYR A 24 -12.40 -61.71 27.03
CA TYR A 24 -12.43 -61.75 25.57
C TYR A 24 -13.46 -62.76 25.03
N SER A 25 -14.34 -62.30 24.13
CA SER A 25 -15.07 -63.14 23.18
C SER A 25 -15.49 -62.29 21.99
N ARG A 26 -15.05 -62.69 20.79
CA ARG A 26 -15.57 -62.23 19.49
C ARG A 26 -17.08 -62.49 19.47
N VAL A 27 -17.91 -61.44 19.45
CA VAL A 27 -19.34 -61.57 19.18
C VAL A 27 -19.65 -60.80 17.90
N LEU A 28 -19.99 -61.57 16.87
CA LEU A 28 -20.64 -61.11 15.65
C LEU A 28 -21.93 -60.37 16.03
N ALA A 29 -22.02 -59.09 15.69
CA ALA A 29 -23.23 -58.31 15.91
C ALA A 29 -24.39 -58.90 15.09
N SER A 30 -25.47 -59.27 15.78
CA SER A 30 -26.72 -59.74 15.20
C SER A 30 -27.41 -58.63 14.40
N ARG A 31 -28.07 -59.06 13.31
CA ARG A 31 -28.73 -58.25 12.29
C ARG A 31 -29.79 -57.26 12.80
N GLU A 32 -30.26 -57.39 14.05
CA GLU A 32 -31.28 -56.51 14.66
C GLU A 32 -30.74 -55.18 15.23
N ASP A 33 -29.44 -55.08 15.55
CA ASP A 33 -28.85 -53.82 16.05
C ASP A 33 -28.42 -52.85 14.93
N GLN A 34 -28.25 -53.35 13.69
CA GLN A 34 -28.04 -52.50 12.51
C GLN A 34 -29.31 -51.73 12.12
N ASP A 35 -30.49 -52.30 12.34
CA ASP A 35 -31.76 -51.67 11.92
C ASP A 35 -32.22 -50.53 12.84
N LYS A 36 -31.82 -50.52 14.12
CA LYS A 36 -32.13 -49.40 15.04
C LYS A 36 -31.22 -48.19 14.87
N ALA A 37 -29.96 -48.37 14.44
CA ALA A 37 -29.08 -47.26 14.06
C ALA A 37 -29.44 -46.67 12.68
N SER A 38 -29.86 -47.52 11.75
CA SER A 38 -30.35 -47.18 10.40
C SER A 38 -31.61 -46.30 10.42
N SER A 39 -32.59 -46.59 11.29
CA SER A 39 -33.86 -45.84 11.29
C SER A 39 -33.73 -44.41 11.85
N LYS A 40 -32.80 -44.18 12.79
CA LYS A 40 -32.51 -42.83 13.33
C LYS A 40 -31.77 -41.94 12.33
N TYR A 41 -31.03 -42.53 11.39
CA TYR A 41 -30.36 -41.79 10.31
C TYR A 41 -31.28 -41.49 9.12
N LYS A 42 -32.22 -42.38 8.78
CA LYS A 42 -33.27 -42.07 7.78
C LYS A 42 -34.16 -40.88 8.16
N ASN A 43 -34.33 -40.58 9.45
CA ASN A 43 -35.05 -39.39 9.90
C ASN A 43 -34.19 -38.11 9.92
N ASN A 44 -32.87 -38.21 10.11
CA ASN A 44 -31.97 -37.06 10.01
C ASN A 44 -31.60 -36.71 8.56
N ASP A 45 -31.66 -37.67 7.64
CA ASP A 45 -31.50 -37.42 6.20
C ASP A 45 -32.71 -36.65 5.60
N LYS A 46 -33.87 -36.69 6.28
CA LYS A 46 -35.00 -35.78 6.00
C LYS A 46 -34.78 -34.36 6.54
N THR A 47 -33.87 -34.11 7.49
CA THR A 47 -33.56 -32.76 7.98
C THR A 47 -32.54 -31.98 7.15
N ALA A 48 -31.92 -32.64 6.16
CA ALA A 48 -31.10 -32.02 5.11
C ALA A 48 -31.91 -31.55 3.88
N LYS A 49 -33.20 -31.90 3.78
CA LYS A 49 -34.08 -31.48 2.69
C LYS A 49 -34.71 -30.11 2.96
N LYS A 50 -33.88 -29.08 2.87
CA LYS A 50 -34.16 -27.75 2.26
C LYS A 50 -32.92 -26.87 2.45
N PRO A 51 -32.02 -26.77 1.46
CA PRO A 51 -30.77 -26.00 1.55
C PRO A 51 -31.04 -24.50 1.36
N TYR A 52 -32.10 -23.96 1.98
CA TYR A 52 -32.47 -22.57 1.81
C TYR A 52 -31.37 -21.65 2.34
N THR A 53 -30.77 -21.98 3.49
CA THR A 53 -29.66 -21.21 4.09
C THR A 53 -28.41 -21.23 3.22
N TYR A 54 -27.94 -22.40 2.79
CA TYR A 54 -26.78 -22.53 1.89
C TYR A 54 -26.99 -21.78 0.57
N ARG A 55 -28.16 -21.96 -0.06
CA ARG A 55 -28.49 -21.29 -1.32
C ARG A 55 -28.57 -19.77 -1.14
N LEU A 56 -29.17 -19.29 -0.05
CA LEU A 56 -29.27 -17.87 0.28
C LEU A 56 -27.88 -17.24 0.45
N PHE A 57 -27.02 -17.78 1.31
CA PHE A 57 -25.67 -17.24 1.54
C PHE A 57 -24.79 -17.33 0.29
N SER A 58 -24.93 -18.39 -0.52
CA SER A 58 -24.21 -18.50 -1.79
C SER A 58 -24.61 -17.40 -2.77
N ILE A 59 -25.91 -17.14 -2.94
CA ILE A 59 -26.42 -16.09 -3.83
C ILE A 59 -25.98 -14.72 -3.31
N LEU A 60 -26.14 -14.47 -2.01
CA LEU A 60 -25.72 -13.23 -1.37
C LEU A 60 -24.21 -12.97 -1.57
N GLY A 61 -23.37 -13.98 -1.37
CA GLY A 61 -21.93 -13.90 -1.59
C GLY A 61 -21.55 -13.58 -3.02
N ILE A 62 -22.19 -14.24 -3.99
CA ILE A 62 -21.97 -13.95 -5.42
C ILE A 62 -22.41 -12.51 -5.75
N LEU A 63 -23.57 -12.05 -5.24
CA LEU A 63 -24.02 -10.68 -5.43
C LEU A 63 -23.06 -9.65 -4.80
N CYS A 64 -22.49 -9.95 -3.63
CA CYS A 64 -21.47 -9.10 -3.00
C CYS A 64 -20.21 -9.00 -3.86
N ILE A 65 -19.73 -10.13 -4.41
CA ILE A 65 -18.56 -10.14 -5.31
C ILE A 65 -18.86 -9.33 -6.58
N CYS A 66 -20.00 -9.58 -7.23
CA CYS A 66 -20.38 -8.88 -8.46
C CYS A 66 -20.57 -7.38 -8.23
N SER A 67 -21.20 -6.98 -7.13
CA SER A 67 -21.38 -5.56 -6.79
C SER A 67 -20.05 -4.86 -6.47
N LEU A 68 -19.16 -5.49 -5.72
CA LEU A 68 -17.81 -4.97 -5.45
C LEU A 68 -17.00 -4.80 -6.74
N LEU A 69 -17.00 -5.81 -7.61
CA LEU A 69 -16.33 -5.72 -8.91
C LEU A 69 -16.94 -4.62 -9.78
N LEU A 70 -18.27 -4.54 -9.85
CA LEU A 70 -18.98 -3.53 -10.63
C LEU A 70 -18.67 -2.10 -10.13
N ILE A 71 -18.72 -1.88 -8.81
CA ILE A 71 -18.39 -0.59 -8.20
C ILE A 71 -16.91 -0.25 -8.47
N SER A 72 -16.01 -1.22 -8.30
CA SER A 72 -14.58 -1.02 -8.53
C SER A 72 -14.25 -0.65 -9.98
N LEU A 73 -15.00 -1.18 -10.95
CA LEU A 73 -14.80 -0.92 -12.38
C LEU A 73 -15.51 0.34 -12.87
N LEU A 74 -16.71 0.64 -12.37
CA LEU A 74 -17.57 1.70 -12.92
C LEU A 74 -17.49 3.03 -12.19
N LYS A 75 -17.06 3.08 -10.93
CA LYS A 75 -17.04 4.33 -10.15
C LYS A 75 -15.72 5.08 -10.36
N PRO A 76 -15.67 6.20 -11.11
CA PRO A 76 -14.46 7.01 -11.21
C PRO A 76 -14.16 7.73 -9.89
N PHE A 77 -12.90 8.16 -9.75
CA PHE A 77 -12.53 9.14 -8.73
C PHE A 77 -12.83 10.55 -9.27
N ASN A 78 -13.34 11.44 -8.40
CA ASN A 78 -13.78 12.78 -8.75
C ASN A 78 -13.08 13.83 -7.86
N GLY A 79 -13.20 15.11 -8.23
CA GLY A 79 -12.67 16.22 -7.43
C GLY A 79 -11.16 16.12 -7.23
N ALA A 80 -10.70 16.29 -5.99
CA ALA A 80 -9.28 16.22 -5.63
C ALA A 80 -8.62 14.87 -5.95
N ASP A 81 -9.40 13.80 -6.10
CA ASP A 81 -8.89 12.47 -6.41
C ASP A 81 -8.92 12.12 -7.92
N ALA A 82 -9.36 13.05 -8.77
CA ALA A 82 -9.37 12.85 -10.21
C ALA A 82 -7.94 12.88 -10.79
N PRO A 83 -7.62 12.02 -11.77
CA PRO A 83 -6.34 12.06 -12.47
C PRO A 83 -6.23 13.33 -13.33
N GLN A 84 -5.26 14.20 -13.02
CA GLN A 84 -4.97 15.42 -13.79
C GLN A 84 -3.53 15.45 -14.33
N CYS A 85 -2.86 14.31 -14.30
CA CYS A 85 -1.50 14.18 -14.78
C CYS A 85 -1.40 14.43 -16.29
N LYS A 86 -0.52 15.34 -16.71
CA LYS A 86 -0.31 15.64 -18.14
C LYS A 86 0.73 14.73 -18.77
N SER A 87 0.45 14.35 -20.02
CA SER A 87 1.39 13.63 -20.89
C SER A 87 2.50 14.55 -21.38
N ILE A 88 3.65 13.96 -21.72
CA ILE A 88 4.84 14.68 -22.17
C ILE A 88 5.45 14.05 -23.42
N TYR A 89 6.22 14.86 -24.15
CA TYR A 89 7.08 14.42 -25.23
C TYR A 89 8.54 14.61 -24.82
N MET A 90 9.40 13.77 -25.38
CA MET A 90 10.83 13.71 -25.11
C MET A 90 11.52 12.98 -26.27
N TYR A 91 12.82 13.16 -26.40
CA TYR A 91 13.64 12.56 -27.44
C TYR A 91 14.75 11.72 -26.80
N PRO A 92 14.44 10.53 -26.28
CA PRO A 92 15.36 9.76 -25.47
C PRO A 92 16.40 9.06 -26.36
N SER A 93 17.66 9.14 -25.96
CA SER A 93 18.76 8.33 -26.48
C SER A 93 19.38 7.51 -25.36
N TYR A 94 19.76 6.26 -25.65
CA TYR A 94 20.38 5.36 -24.67
C TYR A 94 21.67 4.80 -25.25
N ALA A 95 22.77 5.04 -24.56
CA ALA A 95 24.06 4.41 -24.84
C ALA A 95 24.23 3.21 -23.91
N ARG A 96 24.35 2.00 -24.47
CA ARG A 96 24.67 0.81 -23.68
C ARG A 96 26.13 0.87 -23.24
N ILE A 97 26.39 0.56 -21.98
CA ILE A 97 27.75 0.56 -21.41
C ILE A 97 28.34 -0.84 -21.55
N ASP A 98 28.85 -1.16 -22.73
CA ASP A 98 29.39 -2.50 -23.03
C ASP A 98 30.68 -2.83 -22.27
N GLY A 99 31.38 -1.81 -21.76
CA GLY A 99 32.57 -2.01 -20.92
C GLY A 99 32.29 -2.60 -19.54
N PHE A 100 31.03 -2.53 -19.05
CA PHE A 100 30.61 -3.17 -17.81
C PHE A 100 30.18 -4.62 -18.08
N ASP A 101 31.17 -5.47 -18.26
CA ASP A 101 31.01 -6.87 -18.66
C ASP A 101 31.31 -7.85 -17.50
N GLU A 102 31.41 -9.14 -17.84
CA GLU A 102 31.66 -10.24 -16.89
C GLU A 102 32.96 -10.10 -16.09
N ARG A 103 33.90 -9.24 -16.52
CA ARG A 103 35.12 -8.93 -15.75
C ARG A 103 34.82 -8.18 -14.46
N TYR A 104 33.72 -7.42 -14.44
CA TYR A 104 33.33 -6.59 -13.30
C TYR A 104 32.25 -7.26 -12.45
N THR A 105 31.31 -7.97 -13.07
CA THR A 105 30.26 -8.67 -12.35
C THR A 105 29.78 -9.91 -13.11
N PRO A 106 29.60 -11.06 -12.44
CA PRO A 106 29.07 -12.27 -13.10
C PRO A 106 27.65 -12.05 -13.64
N LEU A 107 26.94 -11.03 -13.18
CA LEU A 107 25.57 -10.72 -13.59
C LEU A 107 25.48 -9.91 -14.89
N ALA A 108 26.61 -9.50 -15.50
CA ALA A 108 26.64 -8.67 -16.70
C ALA A 108 26.07 -9.36 -17.96
N HIS A 109 26.02 -10.69 -17.98
CA HIS A 109 25.34 -11.43 -19.06
C HIS A 109 23.81 -11.41 -18.93
N LYS A 110 23.29 -11.12 -17.74
CA LYS A 110 21.85 -11.02 -17.45
C LYS A 110 21.35 -9.59 -17.41
N TYR A 111 22.13 -8.68 -16.87
CA TYR A 111 21.72 -7.30 -16.63
C TYR A 111 22.61 -6.35 -17.41
N HIS A 112 22.04 -5.22 -17.79
CA HIS A 112 22.74 -4.22 -18.59
C HIS A 112 22.63 -2.84 -17.95
N LEU A 113 23.57 -1.96 -18.30
CA LEU A 113 23.63 -0.60 -17.81
C LEU A 113 23.60 0.33 -19.02
N TYR A 114 22.75 1.34 -18.97
CA TYR A 114 22.61 2.33 -20.03
C TYR A 114 22.86 3.72 -19.48
N LEU A 115 23.48 4.58 -20.27
CA LEU A 115 23.54 6.03 -20.07
C LEU A 115 22.45 6.70 -20.90
N TYR A 116 21.59 7.46 -20.25
CA TYR A 116 20.57 8.28 -20.89
C TYR A 116 21.16 9.60 -21.41
N ARG A 117 20.75 10.00 -22.61
CA ARG A 117 21.01 11.32 -23.19
C ARG A 117 19.75 11.85 -23.87
N GLU A 118 19.36 13.09 -23.60
CA GLU A 118 18.30 13.79 -24.31
C GLU A 118 18.84 14.31 -25.65
N GLN A 119 18.26 13.85 -26.76
CA GLN A 119 18.71 14.23 -28.10
C GLN A 119 18.52 15.73 -28.34
N GLY A 120 19.54 16.37 -28.91
CA GLY A 120 19.52 17.80 -29.21
C GLY A 120 19.72 18.70 -28.00
N VAL A 121 19.84 18.14 -26.80
CA VAL A 121 20.06 18.89 -25.55
C VAL A 121 21.39 18.47 -24.92
N ASP A 122 21.54 17.19 -24.59
CA ASP A 122 22.79 16.70 -24.02
C ASP A 122 23.88 16.56 -25.08
N ARG A 123 25.13 16.70 -24.65
CA ARG A 123 26.28 16.43 -25.50
C ARG A 123 26.33 14.95 -25.89
N GLY A 124 26.83 14.70 -27.10
CA GLY A 124 27.07 13.34 -27.58
C GLY A 124 27.93 12.56 -26.58
N PRO A 125 27.57 11.30 -26.24
CA PRO A 125 28.24 10.56 -25.17
C PRO A 125 29.67 10.12 -25.54
N LEU A 126 30.03 10.15 -26.82
CA LEU A 126 31.31 9.64 -27.32
C LEU A 126 32.12 10.76 -27.97
N ASN A 127 33.40 10.83 -27.63
CA ASN A 127 34.41 11.55 -28.39
C ASN A 127 35.45 10.53 -28.89
N GLY A 128 35.31 10.12 -30.16
CA GLY A 128 35.98 8.92 -30.65
C GLY A 128 35.40 7.67 -29.98
N ASP A 129 36.26 6.86 -29.36
CA ASP A 129 35.87 5.65 -28.62
C ASP A 129 35.72 5.87 -27.10
N GLU A 130 35.96 7.10 -26.61
CA GLU A 130 35.92 7.42 -25.18
C GLU A 130 34.57 8.00 -24.75
N LEU A 131 34.02 7.49 -23.65
CA LEU A 131 32.81 7.98 -23.03
C LEU A 131 33.08 9.30 -22.31
N GLN A 132 32.39 10.37 -22.73
CA GLN A 132 32.50 11.70 -22.14
C GLN A 132 31.39 11.90 -21.10
N LEU A 133 31.82 12.17 -19.87
CA LEU A 133 30.96 12.44 -18.71
C LEU A 133 31.30 13.84 -18.18
N ASP A 134 30.31 14.73 -18.13
CA ASP A 134 30.48 16.09 -17.62
C ASP A 134 29.49 16.42 -16.50
N GLY A 135 28.61 15.50 -16.14
CA GLY A 135 27.59 15.68 -15.13
C GLY A 135 27.91 15.05 -13.77
N ILE A 136 26.87 14.96 -12.94
CA ILE A 136 26.85 14.26 -11.65
C ILE A 136 26.13 12.93 -11.82
N PRO A 137 26.71 11.81 -11.35
CA PRO A 137 26.13 10.49 -11.58
C PRO A 137 24.83 10.28 -10.81
N VAL A 138 23.79 9.88 -11.55
CA VAL A 138 22.51 9.40 -11.03
C VAL A 138 22.28 7.98 -11.51
N LEU A 139 21.90 7.06 -10.63
CA LEU A 139 21.51 5.71 -10.98
C LEU A 139 20.00 5.53 -10.77
N PHE A 140 19.29 5.34 -11.87
CA PHE A 140 17.89 4.99 -11.89
C PHE A 140 17.71 3.47 -11.80
N ILE A 141 16.85 3.04 -10.86
CA ILE A 141 16.54 1.63 -10.61
C ILE A 141 15.06 1.39 -10.93
N PRO A 142 14.73 0.64 -12.01
CA PRO A 142 13.35 0.40 -12.41
C PRO A 142 12.60 -0.53 -11.44
N GLY A 143 11.27 -0.55 -11.61
CA GLY A 143 10.36 -1.37 -10.82
C GLY A 143 10.32 -2.84 -11.20
N ASN A 144 9.40 -3.58 -10.56
CA ASN A 144 9.13 -4.98 -10.89
C ASN A 144 8.65 -5.13 -12.35
N ALA A 145 9.31 -5.99 -13.13
CA ALA A 145 9.10 -6.10 -14.58
C ALA A 145 9.21 -4.74 -15.31
N GLY A 146 9.97 -3.81 -14.74
CA GLY A 146 10.24 -2.49 -15.31
C GLY A 146 11.41 -2.51 -16.27
N SER A 147 11.39 -1.59 -17.22
CA SER A 147 12.47 -1.36 -18.18
C SER A 147 13.30 -0.15 -17.77
N PHE A 148 14.58 -0.16 -18.14
CA PHE A 148 15.50 0.99 -18.05
C PHE A 148 14.91 2.29 -18.63
N ARG A 149 13.95 2.18 -19.55
CA ARG A 149 13.24 3.31 -20.17
C ARG A 149 12.37 4.09 -19.21
N GLN A 150 12.11 3.63 -17.99
CA GLN A 150 11.31 4.38 -17.01
C GLN A 150 12.01 5.67 -16.54
N SER A 151 13.35 5.76 -16.64
CA SER A 151 14.12 6.95 -16.23
C SER A 151 13.90 8.17 -17.11
N ARG A 152 13.49 7.96 -18.36
CA ARG A 152 13.55 8.95 -19.46
C ARG A 152 12.91 10.28 -19.14
N SER A 153 11.74 10.27 -18.51
CA SER A 153 10.95 11.50 -18.33
C SER A 153 11.60 12.42 -17.31
N ILE A 154 12.16 11.85 -16.24
CA ILE A 154 12.85 12.56 -15.17
C ILE A 154 14.21 13.04 -15.69
N ALA A 155 14.95 12.17 -16.36
CA ALA A 155 16.25 12.51 -16.95
C ALA A 155 16.12 13.65 -17.98
N SER A 156 15.16 13.54 -18.90
CA SER A 156 14.81 14.58 -19.87
C SER A 156 14.46 15.92 -19.19
N ALA A 157 13.68 15.89 -18.10
CA ALA A 157 13.34 17.10 -17.36
C ALA A 157 14.57 17.75 -16.72
N CYS A 158 15.51 16.95 -16.19
CA CYS A 158 16.78 17.46 -15.64
C CYS A 158 17.65 18.11 -16.72
N SER A 159 17.82 17.46 -17.88
CA SER A 159 18.62 18.00 -18.99
C SER A 159 18.02 19.31 -19.51
N ASN A 160 16.71 19.33 -19.77
CA ASN A 160 16.03 20.54 -20.25
C ASN A 160 16.17 21.69 -19.24
N LEU A 161 15.92 21.45 -17.94
CA LEU A 161 15.98 22.49 -16.92
C LEU A 161 17.40 23.07 -16.73
N TYR A 162 18.45 22.29 -16.97
CA TYR A 162 19.83 22.73 -16.81
C TYR A 162 20.41 23.43 -18.05
N PHE A 163 20.10 22.93 -19.25
CA PHE A 163 20.71 23.44 -20.49
C PHE A 163 19.94 24.61 -21.12
N ASP A 164 18.65 24.74 -20.83
CA ASP A 164 17.88 25.92 -21.23
C ASP A 164 18.18 27.11 -20.30
N PHE A 165 18.50 28.26 -20.90
CA PHE A 165 18.97 29.44 -20.17
C PHE A 165 17.89 30.02 -19.25
N ASP A 166 16.66 30.12 -19.75
CA ASP A 166 15.55 30.76 -19.03
C ASP A 166 15.15 29.91 -17.81
N THR A 167 15.03 28.59 -17.99
CA THR A 167 14.72 27.69 -16.88
C THR A 167 15.88 27.52 -15.90
N ARG A 168 17.14 27.50 -16.36
CA ARG A 168 18.32 27.45 -15.48
C ARG A 168 18.41 28.67 -14.58
N ALA A 169 18.07 29.85 -15.07
CA ALA A 169 18.07 31.09 -14.29
C ALA A 169 17.11 31.06 -13.08
N THR A 170 16.14 30.14 -13.08
CA THR A 170 15.22 29.93 -11.95
C THR A 170 15.79 29.07 -10.82
N LEU A 171 16.98 28.47 -11.00
CA LEU A 171 17.65 27.70 -9.96
C LEU A 171 18.43 28.61 -9.02
N SER A 172 18.36 28.32 -7.73
CA SER A 172 19.09 29.04 -6.69
C SER A 172 20.49 28.49 -6.41
N ASN A 173 20.81 27.33 -6.98
CA ASN A 173 22.06 26.62 -6.71
C ASN A 173 23.22 27.14 -7.59
N GLU A 174 24.18 27.83 -6.97
CA GLU A 174 25.37 28.36 -7.65
C GLU A 174 26.30 27.25 -8.19
N ASN A 175 26.43 26.14 -7.46
CA ASN A 175 27.31 25.01 -7.82
C ASN A 175 26.55 23.90 -8.59
N VAL A 176 25.51 24.27 -9.34
CA VAL A 176 24.71 23.31 -10.12
C VAL A 176 25.48 22.78 -11.32
N GLN A 177 25.28 21.49 -11.62
CA GLN A 177 25.81 20.80 -12.79
C GLN A 177 24.72 19.89 -13.40
N ASN A 178 24.82 19.57 -14.70
CA ASN A 178 23.96 18.56 -15.33
C ASN A 178 24.09 17.19 -14.64
N LEU A 179 23.11 16.33 -14.87
CA LEU A 179 23.04 15.00 -14.27
C LEU A 179 23.24 13.93 -15.35
N ASP A 180 24.19 13.02 -15.11
CA ASP A 180 24.42 11.86 -15.97
C ASP A 180 23.57 10.69 -15.45
N PHE A 181 22.44 10.43 -16.12
CA PHE A 181 21.52 9.37 -15.74
C PHE A 181 21.96 8.02 -16.28
N PHE A 182 22.54 7.21 -15.40
CA PHE A 182 22.68 5.77 -15.60
C PHE A 182 21.36 5.08 -15.24
N THR A 183 20.95 4.09 -16.03
CA THR A 183 19.71 3.34 -15.80
C THR A 183 19.98 1.85 -15.98
N ALA A 184 19.53 1.08 -15.00
CA ALA A 184 19.71 -0.37 -15.00
C ALA A 184 18.63 -1.05 -15.83
N ASP A 185 19.04 -2.06 -16.59
CA ASP A 185 18.15 -2.97 -17.29
C ASP A 185 18.22 -4.36 -16.66
N PHE A 186 17.11 -4.76 -16.04
CA PHE A 186 16.99 -6.08 -15.41
C PHE A 186 16.30 -7.11 -16.30
N ASN A 187 16.19 -6.87 -17.60
CA ASN A 187 15.45 -7.73 -18.54
C ASN A 187 14.00 -8.01 -18.05
N GLU A 188 13.36 -6.99 -17.48
CA GLU A 188 11.99 -7.06 -16.95
C GLU A 188 11.79 -8.17 -15.90
N ASP A 189 12.81 -8.43 -15.09
CA ASP A 189 12.74 -9.40 -13.99
C ASP A 189 11.64 -9.09 -12.97
N PHE A 190 11.01 -10.17 -12.47
CA PHE A 190 9.90 -10.14 -11.51
C PHE A 190 10.35 -10.00 -10.03
N THR A 191 11.03 -8.90 -9.68
CA THR A 191 11.59 -8.62 -8.34
C THR A 191 10.58 -8.74 -7.19
N ALA A 192 9.30 -8.42 -7.42
CA ALA A 192 8.28 -8.43 -6.38
C ALA A 192 7.92 -9.85 -5.91
N PHE A 193 8.22 -10.88 -6.71
CA PHE A 193 7.76 -12.25 -6.49
C PHE A 193 8.83 -13.20 -5.97
N HIS A 194 10.10 -12.78 -5.93
CA HIS A 194 11.22 -13.65 -5.56
C HIS A 194 12.39 -12.92 -4.89
N GLY A 195 12.78 -13.37 -3.69
CA GLY A 195 13.78 -12.69 -2.86
C GLY A 195 15.20 -12.73 -3.42
N LYS A 196 15.63 -13.83 -4.04
CA LYS A 196 16.98 -13.93 -4.61
C LYS A 196 17.15 -13.04 -5.84
N THR A 197 16.11 -12.83 -6.64
CA THR A 197 16.13 -11.86 -7.75
C THR A 197 16.44 -10.45 -7.25
N MET A 198 15.87 -10.05 -6.11
CA MET A 198 16.14 -8.74 -5.49
C MET A 198 17.60 -8.61 -5.02
N LEU A 199 18.17 -9.69 -4.47
CA LEU A 199 19.58 -9.72 -4.08
C LEU A 199 20.51 -9.62 -5.30
N ASP A 200 20.21 -10.33 -6.39
CA ASP A 200 21.00 -10.27 -7.63
C ASP A 200 20.99 -8.85 -8.21
N GLN A 201 19.82 -8.19 -8.23
CA GLN A 201 19.71 -6.79 -8.66
C GLN A 201 20.55 -5.86 -7.77
N ALA A 202 20.46 -6.00 -6.45
CA ALA A 202 21.24 -5.18 -5.53
C ALA A 202 22.76 -5.42 -5.65
N GLU A 203 23.19 -6.67 -5.84
CA GLU A 203 24.60 -7.03 -6.04
C GLU A 203 25.14 -6.40 -7.33
N TYR A 204 24.44 -6.58 -8.45
CA TYR A 204 24.79 -5.98 -9.74
C TYR A 204 24.90 -4.45 -9.66
N LEU A 205 23.98 -3.78 -8.96
CA LEU A 205 23.98 -2.31 -8.87
C LEU A 205 25.10 -1.77 -8.00
N ASN A 206 25.51 -2.47 -6.94
CA ASN A 206 26.68 -2.08 -6.17
C ASN A 206 27.96 -2.18 -7.02
N ASP A 207 28.08 -3.21 -7.85
CA ASP A 207 29.19 -3.33 -8.80
C ASP A 207 29.09 -2.27 -9.91
N ALA A 208 27.88 -1.93 -10.35
CA ALA A 208 27.64 -0.86 -11.31
C ALA A 208 28.05 0.51 -10.75
N ILE A 209 27.77 0.81 -9.47
CA ILE A 209 28.23 2.05 -8.82
C ILE A 209 29.76 2.12 -8.83
N ARG A 210 30.45 1.03 -8.45
CA ARG A 210 31.92 0.97 -8.51
C ARG A 210 32.43 1.26 -9.92
N TYR A 211 31.79 0.66 -10.92
CA TYR A 211 32.15 0.87 -12.32
C TYR A 211 31.89 2.32 -12.77
N ILE A 212 30.72 2.88 -12.45
CA ILE A 212 30.36 4.28 -12.77
C ILE A 212 31.39 5.24 -12.19
N LEU A 213 31.75 5.11 -10.91
CA LEU A 213 32.76 5.97 -10.29
C LEU A 213 34.12 5.85 -11.02
N SER A 214 34.51 4.64 -11.44
CA SER A 214 35.73 4.42 -12.22
C SER A 214 35.68 5.02 -13.64
N LEU A 215 34.49 5.26 -14.21
CA LEU A 215 34.38 5.96 -15.49
C LEU A 215 34.80 7.42 -15.33
N TYR A 216 34.37 8.10 -14.27
CA TYR A 216 34.74 9.49 -14.00
C TYR A 216 36.24 9.65 -13.70
N GLU A 217 36.85 8.68 -13.01
CA GLU A 217 38.30 8.67 -12.79
C GLU A 217 39.10 8.60 -14.10
N ARG A 218 38.52 7.99 -15.14
CA ARG A 218 39.15 7.82 -16.45
C ARG A 218 38.78 8.91 -17.44
N THR A 219 37.77 9.73 -17.16
CA THR A 219 37.36 10.82 -18.04
C THR A 219 38.45 11.89 -18.06
N PRO A 220 39.13 12.11 -19.20
CA PRO A 220 40.14 13.16 -19.29
C PRO A 220 39.48 14.52 -19.11
N ASP A 221 40.15 15.42 -18.40
CA ASP A 221 39.73 16.81 -18.19
C ASP A 221 38.32 16.99 -17.55
N TYR A 222 37.90 16.07 -16.67
CA TYR A 222 36.68 16.25 -15.88
C TYR A 222 36.77 17.57 -15.07
N PRO A 223 35.84 18.52 -15.25
CA PRO A 223 36.03 19.92 -14.83
C PRO A 223 35.91 20.15 -13.31
N HIS A 224 35.51 19.13 -12.54
CA HIS A 224 35.20 19.22 -11.12
C HIS A 224 35.94 18.13 -10.32
N PRO A 225 35.92 18.14 -8.97
CA PRO A 225 36.47 17.03 -8.18
C PRO A 225 35.83 15.69 -8.56
N ILE A 226 36.58 14.60 -8.59
CA ILE A 226 36.03 13.30 -9.04
C ILE A 226 34.88 12.86 -8.10
N PRO A 227 33.72 12.42 -8.64
CA PRO A 227 32.61 11.91 -7.84
C PRO A 227 33.02 10.72 -6.96
N GLN A 228 32.59 10.72 -5.71
CA GLN A 228 32.72 9.59 -4.77
C GLN A 228 31.38 8.93 -4.45
N SER A 229 30.26 9.58 -4.80
CA SER A 229 28.90 9.09 -4.53
C SER A 229 28.00 9.19 -5.76
N VAL A 230 26.97 8.34 -5.79
CA VAL A 230 25.95 8.28 -6.84
C VAL A 230 24.57 8.52 -6.22
N ILE A 231 23.77 9.38 -6.84
CA ILE A 231 22.39 9.64 -6.41
C ILE A 231 21.49 8.51 -6.90
N ILE A 232 20.64 7.96 -6.04
CA ILE A 232 19.75 6.84 -6.40
C ILE A 232 18.32 7.34 -6.58
N VAL A 233 17.71 6.99 -7.71
CA VAL A 233 16.27 7.17 -7.99
C VAL A 233 15.64 5.81 -8.22
N GLY A 234 14.82 5.34 -7.28
CA GLY A 234 14.17 4.02 -7.37
C GLY A 234 12.67 4.13 -7.64
N HIS A 235 12.13 3.33 -8.56
CA HIS A 235 10.69 3.19 -8.76
C HIS A 235 10.19 1.84 -8.24
N SER A 236 9.06 1.82 -7.53
CA SER A 236 8.41 0.58 -7.09
C SER A 236 9.38 -0.34 -6.31
N MET A 237 9.57 -1.59 -6.73
CA MET A 237 10.54 -2.49 -6.10
C MET A 237 12.01 -2.00 -6.21
N GLY A 238 12.34 -1.14 -7.18
CA GLY A 238 13.66 -0.53 -7.30
C GLY A 238 14.06 0.33 -6.09
N GLY A 239 13.10 0.95 -5.42
CA GLY A 239 13.33 1.64 -4.15
C GLY A 239 13.69 0.67 -3.02
N ILE A 240 13.16 -0.56 -3.03
CA ILE A 240 13.53 -1.60 -2.05
C ILE A 240 14.92 -2.14 -2.35
N VAL A 241 15.23 -2.41 -3.61
CA VAL A 241 16.56 -2.82 -4.07
C VAL A 241 17.61 -1.80 -3.62
N SER A 242 17.34 -0.49 -3.76
CA SER A 242 18.26 0.57 -3.30
C SER A 242 18.61 0.48 -1.81
N ARG A 243 17.67 0.05 -0.97
CA ARG A 243 17.88 -0.13 0.46
C ARG A 243 18.65 -1.40 0.78
N VAL A 244 18.40 -2.47 0.02
CA VAL A 244 19.11 -3.74 0.13
C VAL A 244 20.58 -3.58 -0.26
N MET A 245 20.90 -2.76 -1.26
CA MET A 245 22.27 -2.48 -1.71
C MET A 245 23.19 -2.12 -0.53
N LEU A 246 22.74 -1.26 0.38
CA LEU A 246 23.51 -0.82 1.56
C LEU A 246 23.80 -1.93 2.58
N THR A 247 23.09 -3.07 2.51
CA THR A 247 23.26 -4.22 3.42
C THR A 247 24.29 -5.22 2.91
N LEU A 248 24.66 -5.14 1.63
CA LEU A 248 25.51 -6.12 0.97
C LEU A 248 26.99 -5.82 1.17
N LYS A 249 27.82 -6.87 1.17
CA LYS A 249 29.27 -6.75 1.37
C LYS A 249 30.01 -6.02 0.24
N ASN A 250 29.47 -6.01 -0.97
CA ASN A 250 30.06 -5.33 -2.11
C ASN A 250 29.66 -3.84 -2.19
N HIS A 251 28.88 -3.33 -1.22
CA HIS A 251 28.62 -1.91 -1.07
C HIS A 251 29.89 -1.16 -0.68
N ILE A 252 30.13 0.00 -1.30
CA ILE A 252 31.24 0.89 -0.97
C ILE A 252 30.71 1.95 0.01
N PRO A 253 31.20 1.99 1.27
CA PRO A 253 30.74 3.01 2.22
C PRO A 253 30.94 4.42 1.67
N GLY A 254 29.89 5.24 1.75
CA GLY A 254 29.89 6.61 1.23
C GLY A 254 29.58 6.76 -0.25
N SER A 255 29.44 5.67 -1.01
CA SER A 255 29.08 5.74 -2.42
C SER A 255 27.62 6.08 -2.69
N ILE A 256 26.78 6.14 -1.65
CA ILE A 256 25.35 6.48 -1.74
C ILE A 256 25.03 7.43 -0.57
N CYS A 257 24.63 8.65 -0.90
CA CYS A 257 24.18 9.65 0.08
C CYS A 257 22.70 10.03 -0.07
N THR A 258 22.15 9.96 -1.28
CA THR A 258 20.77 10.37 -1.58
C THR A 258 20.00 9.21 -2.19
N ILE A 259 18.87 8.84 -1.58
CA ILE A 259 17.90 7.90 -2.14
C ILE A 259 16.54 8.61 -2.26
N LEU A 260 16.07 8.74 -3.50
CA LEU A 260 14.74 9.21 -3.84
C LEU A 260 13.92 8.02 -4.37
N THR A 261 12.74 7.80 -3.83
CA THR A 261 11.89 6.66 -4.23
C THR A 261 10.51 7.11 -4.68
N LEU A 262 9.97 6.43 -5.69
CA LEU A 262 8.66 6.70 -6.29
C LEU A 262 7.78 5.44 -6.15
N SER A 263 6.64 5.55 -5.46
CA SER A 263 5.69 4.48 -5.16
C SER A 263 6.35 3.17 -4.70
N SER A 264 7.37 3.26 -3.85
CA SER A 264 8.17 2.11 -3.41
C SER A 264 7.65 1.54 -2.08
N PRO A 265 7.29 0.24 -1.98
CA PRO A 265 6.56 -0.30 -0.84
C PRO A 265 7.46 -0.58 0.39
N HIS A 266 7.97 0.47 1.04
CA HIS A 266 8.90 0.37 2.17
C HIS A 266 8.34 -0.26 3.45
N ALA A 267 7.10 0.04 3.82
CA ALA A 267 6.49 -0.39 5.07
C ALA A 267 6.10 -1.88 5.05
N ALA A 268 5.70 -2.40 3.88
CA ALA A 268 5.21 -3.77 3.75
C ALA A 268 5.36 -4.31 2.33
N SER A 269 5.81 -5.57 2.21
CA SER A 269 5.86 -6.25 0.90
C SER A 269 4.46 -6.32 0.25
N PRO A 270 4.35 -6.01 -1.06
CA PRO A 270 3.07 -6.01 -1.79
C PRO A 270 2.49 -7.41 -2.03
N VAL A 271 3.34 -8.44 -1.95
CA VAL A 271 2.97 -9.87 -2.07
C VAL A 271 3.78 -10.71 -1.07
N THR A 272 3.23 -11.85 -0.65
CA THR A 272 3.80 -12.71 0.41
C THR A 272 3.92 -14.17 -0.04
N PHE A 273 4.11 -14.39 -1.35
CA PHE A 273 4.21 -15.72 -1.97
C PHE A 273 5.56 -16.41 -1.74
N ASP A 274 6.61 -15.64 -1.42
CA ASP A 274 7.95 -16.15 -1.11
C ASP A 274 8.38 -15.69 0.29
N GLY A 275 8.83 -16.64 1.11
CA GLY A 275 9.33 -16.38 2.46
C GLY A 275 10.67 -15.65 2.46
N ASP A 276 11.48 -15.79 1.40
CA ASP A 276 12.79 -15.14 1.33
C ASP A 276 12.67 -13.61 1.13
N ILE A 277 11.63 -13.13 0.44
CA ILE A 277 11.30 -11.69 0.38
C ILE A 277 11.03 -11.14 1.79
N LEU A 278 10.21 -11.83 2.59
CA LEU A 278 9.86 -11.37 3.93
C LEU A 278 11.09 -11.33 4.86
N LYS A 279 11.99 -12.31 4.75
CA LYS A 279 13.29 -12.30 5.45
C LYS A 279 14.16 -11.12 5.01
N LEU A 280 14.20 -10.83 3.72
CA LEU A 280 15.00 -9.73 3.18
C LEU A 280 14.50 -8.36 3.66
N TYR A 281 13.18 -8.14 3.66
CA TYR A 281 12.56 -6.94 4.23
C TYR A 281 12.91 -6.80 5.71
N LYS A 282 12.76 -7.88 6.49
CA LYS A 282 13.09 -7.89 7.91
C LYS A 282 14.56 -7.50 8.15
N ASN A 283 15.49 -8.21 7.51
CA ASN A 283 16.93 -7.99 7.69
C ASN A 283 17.35 -6.57 7.25
N THR A 284 16.78 -6.07 6.15
CA THR A 284 17.05 -4.71 5.66
C THR A 284 16.52 -3.66 6.63
N ASN A 285 15.30 -3.86 7.15
CA ASN A 285 14.69 -2.95 8.12
C ASN A 285 15.47 -2.93 9.45
N GLU A 286 15.92 -4.09 9.94
CA GLU A 286 16.76 -4.19 11.14
C GLU A 286 18.10 -3.46 10.94
N TYR A 287 18.79 -3.72 9.83
CA TYR A 287 20.05 -3.04 9.50
C TYR A 287 19.92 -1.51 9.47
N TRP A 288 18.91 -0.98 8.76
CA TRP A 288 18.69 0.45 8.65
C TRP A 288 18.41 1.11 10.00
N ARG A 289 17.58 0.49 10.85
CA ARG A 289 17.29 1.01 12.19
C ARG A 289 18.53 0.98 13.08
N ASP A 290 19.33 -0.07 13.00
CA ASP A 290 20.57 -0.18 13.77
C ASP A 290 21.58 0.89 13.34
N GLN A 291 21.75 1.14 12.03
CA GLN A 291 22.64 2.18 11.52
C GLN A 291 22.16 3.59 11.90
N LEU A 292 20.86 3.88 11.75
CA LEU A 292 20.30 5.20 12.09
C LEU A 292 20.24 5.46 13.60
N SER A 293 20.21 4.42 14.43
CA SER A 293 20.28 4.58 15.89
C SER A 293 21.64 5.08 16.39
N GLN A 294 22.68 4.97 15.57
CA GLN A 294 24.03 5.42 15.86
C GLN A 294 24.21 6.85 15.34
N ASN A 295 23.84 7.85 16.15
CA ASN A 295 23.79 9.26 15.76
C ASN A 295 25.07 9.81 15.10
N ASP A 296 26.25 9.28 15.46
CA ASP A 296 27.54 9.74 14.93
C ASP A 296 28.08 8.97 13.73
N SER A 297 27.35 7.97 13.23
CA SER A 297 27.75 7.18 12.08
C SER A 297 27.72 8.01 10.78
N PHE A 298 28.51 7.59 9.79
CA PHE A 298 28.39 8.15 8.43
C PHE A 298 26.96 7.99 7.90
N PHE A 299 26.33 6.85 8.20
CA PHE A 299 24.98 6.51 7.75
C PHE A 299 23.96 7.54 8.24
N SER A 300 23.93 7.84 9.54
CA SER A 300 22.99 8.81 10.13
C SER A 300 23.26 10.24 9.68
N LYS A 301 24.52 10.63 9.44
CA LYS A 301 24.88 12.02 9.09
C LYS A 301 24.73 12.35 7.61
N ASN A 302 24.80 11.35 6.73
CA ASN A 302 24.91 11.60 5.29
C ASN A 302 23.83 10.95 4.44
N ILE A 303 23.10 9.93 4.92
CA ILE A 303 22.10 9.24 4.09
C ILE A 303 20.73 9.90 4.23
N SER A 304 20.12 10.22 3.09
CA SER A 304 18.73 10.67 2.99
C SER A 304 17.85 9.63 2.27
N LEU A 305 16.63 9.39 2.77
CA LEU A 305 15.60 8.59 2.09
C LEU A 305 14.29 9.38 2.00
N VAL A 306 13.99 9.90 0.80
CA VAL A 306 12.72 10.59 0.54
C VAL A 306 11.82 9.69 -0.31
N SER A 307 10.61 9.43 0.16
CA SER A 307 9.65 8.57 -0.54
C SER A 307 8.44 9.38 -1.02
N ILE A 308 8.12 9.26 -2.30
CA ILE A 308 6.99 9.95 -2.92
C ILE A 308 5.99 8.91 -3.41
N THR A 309 4.72 9.10 -3.07
CA THR A 309 3.64 8.17 -3.45
C THR A 309 2.54 8.88 -4.23
N GLY A 310 1.96 8.16 -5.20
CA GLY A 310 0.89 8.66 -6.07
C GLY A 310 -0.49 8.77 -5.40
N GLY A 311 -0.65 8.23 -4.20
CA GLY A 311 -1.91 8.27 -3.47
C GLY A 311 -2.96 7.30 -4.04
N ILE A 312 -4.23 7.73 -4.04
CA ILE A 312 -5.40 6.84 -4.21
C ILE A 312 -5.51 6.17 -5.59
N LEU A 313 -4.86 6.75 -6.61
CA LEU A 313 -4.86 6.23 -7.99
C LEU A 313 -3.88 5.08 -8.20
N ASP A 314 -3.00 4.80 -7.25
CA ASP A 314 -2.15 3.61 -7.30
C ASP A 314 -3.00 2.35 -7.08
N THR A 315 -3.37 1.71 -8.19
CA THR A 315 -4.15 0.46 -8.17
C THR A 315 -3.29 -0.79 -8.03
N THR A 316 -1.96 -0.65 -8.09
CA THR A 316 -1.02 -1.78 -8.01
C THR A 316 -0.64 -2.09 -6.58
N LEU A 317 -0.51 -1.07 -5.73
CA LEU A 317 -0.18 -1.19 -4.32
C LEU A 317 -0.88 -0.09 -3.50
N PRO A 318 -1.34 -0.37 -2.27
CA PRO A 318 -1.84 0.67 -1.39
C PRO A 318 -0.75 1.72 -1.13
N ALA A 319 -1.09 3.01 -1.26
CA ALA A 319 -0.13 4.10 -1.06
C ALA A 319 0.52 4.10 0.33
N ASP A 320 -0.18 3.60 1.36
CA ASP A 320 0.34 3.48 2.73
C ASP A 320 1.56 2.55 2.82
N TYR A 321 1.75 1.65 1.84
CA TYR A 321 2.91 0.76 1.81
C TYR A 321 4.20 1.54 1.51
N ALA A 322 4.11 2.74 0.94
CA ALA A 322 5.26 3.59 0.66
C ALA A 322 5.77 4.39 1.86
N SER A 323 5.13 4.27 3.02
CA SER A 323 5.58 4.95 4.24
C SER A 323 6.99 4.50 4.66
N VAL A 324 7.82 5.47 5.05
CA VAL A 324 9.15 5.25 5.66
C VAL A 324 9.21 5.67 7.13
N GLU A 325 8.08 6.08 7.71
CA GLU A 325 7.97 6.62 9.08
C GLU A 325 8.51 5.64 10.14
N ASP A 326 8.33 4.33 9.94
CA ASP A 326 8.79 3.31 10.88
C ASP A 326 10.29 2.98 10.78
N LEU A 327 10.95 3.57 9.79
CA LEU A 327 12.31 3.25 9.37
C LEU A 327 13.27 4.41 9.58
N VAL A 328 12.91 5.62 9.13
CA VAL A 328 13.77 6.81 9.15
C VAL A 328 13.14 7.90 10.00
N SER A 329 13.97 8.64 10.74
CA SER A 329 13.55 9.88 11.39
C SER A 329 13.35 10.97 10.34
N LEU A 330 12.59 11.99 10.71
CA LEU A 330 12.40 13.19 9.89
C LEU A 330 13.75 13.81 9.46
N ASP A 331 14.77 13.77 10.32
CA ASP A 331 16.14 14.25 10.06
C ASP A 331 16.90 13.48 8.96
N ASN A 332 16.40 12.31 8.54
CA ASN A 332 16.99 11.51 7.47
C ASN A 332 16.02 11.30 6.30
N GLY A 333 14.73 11.60 6.44
CA GLY A 333 13.77 11.29 5.39
C GLY A 333 12.32 11.44 5.81
N PHE A 334 11.43 11.38 4.82
CA PHE A 334 9.98 11.43 5.03
C PHE A 334 9.26 10.87 3.80
N THR A 335 7.95 10.61 3.97
CA THR A 335 7.04 10.27 2.87
C THR A 335 6.23 11.50 2.48
N SER A 336 6.00 11.71 1.19
CA SER A 336 5.09 12.74 0.66
C SER A 336 4.16 12.18 -0.41
N PHE A 337 2.97 12.76 -0.51
CA PHE A 337 1.95 12.42 -1.49
C PHE A 337 1.96 13.41 -2.63
N THR A 338 1.72 12.97 -3.86
CA THR A 338 1.72 13.87 -5.03
C THR A 338 0.60 14.92 -4.98
N THR A 339 -0.44 14.69 -4.18
CA THR A 339 -1.48 15.70 -3.88
C THR A 339 -0.99 16.81 -2.95
N THR A 340 0.02 16.54 -2.11
CA THR A 340 0.64 17.50 -1.19
C THR A 340 1.60 18.44 -1.92
N ILE A 341 2.31 17.93 -2.92
CA ILE A 341 3.39 18.64 -3.62
C ILE A 341 2.83 19.88 -4.33
N PRO A 342 3.33 21.09 -4.01
CA PRO A 342 3.00 22.33 -4.71
C PRO A 342 3.16 22.19 -6.22
N ASP A 343 2.23 22.78 -6.96
CA ASP A 343 2.15 22.72 -8.42
C ASP A 343 1.96 21.30 -9.02
N VAL A 344 1.83 20.24 -8.21
CA VAL A 344 1.42 18.91 -8.67
C VAL A 344 -0.05 18.67 -8.37
N TRP A 345 -0.43 18.74 -7.08
CA TRP A 345 -1.81 18.68 -6.56
C TRP A 345 -2.76 17.68 -7.23
N THR A 346 -2.24 16.54 -7.65
CA THR A 346 -3.04 15.48 -8.28
C THR A 346 -2.53 14.12 -7.81
N PRO A 347 -3.42 13.17 -7.50
CA PRO A 347 -2.97 11.79 -7.35
C PRO A 347 -2.47 11.29 -8.70
N ILE A 348 -1.53 10.36 -8.65
CA ILE A 348 -0.89 9.81 -9.85
C ILE A 348 -0.92 8.29 -9.72
N ASP A 349 -1.24 7.58 -10.81
CA ASP A 349 -1.20 6.12 -10.78
C ASP A 349 0.25 5.58 -10.71
N HIS A 350 0.37 4.28 -10.43
CA HIS A 350 1.66 3.64 -10.19
C HIS A 350 2.68 3.78 -11.32
N LEU A 351 2.21 3.76 -12.57
CA LEU A 351 3.07 3.83 -13.76
C LEU A 351 3.28 5.28 -14.17
N ALA A 352 2.28 6.15 -14.01
CA ALA A 352 2.38 7.57 -14.32
C ALA A 352 3.34 8.34 -13.41
N ILE A 353 3.63 7.85 -12.21
CA ILE A 353 4.52 8.54 -11.27
C ILE A 353 5.93 8.80 -11.84
N VAL A 354 6.40 8.00 -12.80
CA VAL A 354 7.72 8.22 -13.43
C VAL A 354 7.68 9.16 -14.64
N TRP A 355 6.51 9.49 -15.18
CA TRP A 355 6.40 10.31 -16.40
C TRP A 355 5.48 11.51 -16.31
N CYS A 356 4.77 11.68 -15.20
CA CYS A 356 3.86 12.79 -15.03
C CYS A 356 4.55 14.15 -15.19
N LYS A 357 4.01 15.03 -16.06
CA LYS A 357 4.61 16.34 -16.36
C LYS A 357 4.88 17.15 -15.09
N GLN A 358 3.86 17.33 -14.26
CA GLN A 358 3.95 18.17 -13.08
C GLN A 358 5.00 17.65 -12.10
N LEU A 359 4.93 16.35 -11.79
CA LEU A 359 5.84 15.74 -10.82
C LEU A 359 7.29 15.76 -11.31
N ARG A 360 7.56 15.37 -12.57
CA ARG A 360 8.94 15.29 -13.08
C ARG A 360 9.65 16.65 -13.06
N GLU A 361 8.93 17.76 -13.24
CA GLU A 361 9.49 19.12 -13.16
C GLU A 361 9.94 19.45 -11.73
N VAL A 362 9.10 19.12 -10.73
CA VAL A 362 9.47 19.25 -9.32
C VAL A 362 10.65 18.34 -8.95
N LEU A 363 10.67 17.09 -9.42
CA LEU A 363 11.77 16.17 -9.16
C LEU A 363 13.09 16.62 -9.81
N ALA A 364 13.04 17.13 -11.04
CA ALA A 364 14.21 17.66 -11.73
C ALA A 364 14.81 18.84 -10.97
N ARG A 365 13.95 19.79 -10.53
CA ARG A 365 14.36 20.91 -9.67
C ARG A 365 14.96 20.41 -8.35
N LEU A 366 14.31 19.45 -7.69
CA LEU A 366 14.81 18.86 -6.44
C LEU A 366 16.21 18.28 -6.60
N LEU A 367 16.44 17.49 -7.65
CA LEU A 367 17.74 16.87 -7.91
C LEU A 367 18.82 17.94 -8.17
N LEU A 368 18.54 18.92 -9.04
CA LEU A 368 19.49 19.99 -9.40
C LEU A 368 19.75 20.98 -8.25
N GLU A 369 18.78 21.22 -7.37
CA GLU A 369 18.97 22.05 -6.17
C GLU A 369 19.71 21.31 -5.05
N SER A 370 19.72 19.97 -5.07
CA SER A 370 20.34 19.13 -4.03
C SER A 370 21.81 18.80 -4.30
N VAL A 371 22.31 19.06 -5.51
CA VAL A 371 23.70 18.76 -5.89
C VAL A 371 24.69 19.87 -5.55
N ASP A 372 25.97 19.52 -5.48
CA ASP A 372 27.07 20.48 -5.31
C ASP A 372 28.30 19.98 -6.08
N ALA A 373 28.56 20.57 -7.25
CA ALA A 373 29.66 20.13 -8.13
C ALA A 373 31.05 20.32 -7.49
N SER A 374 31.18 21.27 -6.56
CA SER A 374 32.45 21.60 -5.89
C SER A 374 32.92 20.53 -4.90
N LYS A 375 32.05 19.58 -4.53
CA LYS A 375 32.34 18.53 -3.54
C LYS A 375 32.56 17.16 -4.19
N PRO A 376 33.42 16.30 -3.63
CA PRO A 376 33.58 14.91 -4.08
C PRO A 376 32.29 14.09 -3.96
N GLU A 377 31.48 14.30 -2.93
CA GLU A 377 30.21 13.60 -2.74
C GLU A 377 29.15 14.00 -3.79
N LYS A 378 29.35 15.13 -4.48
CA LYS A 378 28.44 15.71 -5.50
C LYS A 378 27.05 16.11 -5.01
N VAL A 379 26.84 16.10 -3.71
CA VAL A 379 25.58 16.46 -3.07
C VAL A 379 25.82 17.47 -1.95
N LYS A 380 24.80 18.29 -1.66
CA LYS A 380 24.80 19.17 -0.49
C LYS A 380 24.76 18.35 0.81
N PRO A 381 25.16 18.92 1.96
CA PRO A 381 25.00 18.27 3.27
C PRO A 381 23.55 17.81 3.52
N LEU A 382 23.38 16.79 4.35
CA LEU A 382 22.08 16.15 4.62
C LEU A 382 20.98 17.16 4.98
N ASP A 383 21.25 18.08 5.92
CA ASP A 383 20.27 19.06 6.38
C ASP A 383 19.78 19.99 5.27
N GLN A 384 20.70 20.44 4.40
CA GLN A 384 20.37 21.31 3.27
C GLN A 384 19.54 20.55 2.22
N ARG A 385 19.90 19.29 1.92
CA ARG A 385 19.12 18.46 0.99
C ARG A 385 17.70 18.22 1.49
N LEU A 386 17.54 17.90 2.78
CA LEU A 386 16.23 17.69 3.36
C LEU A 386 15.43 18.98 3.46
N GLN A 387 16.07 20.13 3.71
CA GLN A 387 15.41 21.43 3.64
C GLN A 387 14.87 21.72 2.24
N THR A 388 15.67 21.48 1.19
CA THR A 388 15.22 21.59 -0.20
C THR A 388 14.06 20.63 -0.50
N ALA A 389 14.17 19.38 -0.05
CA ALA A 389 13.12 18.37 -0.22
C ALA A 389 11.82 18.78 0.49
N ARG A 390 11.87 19.27 1.73
CA ARG A 390 10.70 19.75 2.48
C ARG A 390 10.03 20.90 1.76
N LYS A 391 10.81 21.88 1.29
CA LYS A 391 10.29 23.06 0.56
C LYS A 391 9.57 22.68 -0.74
N LEU A 392 10.11 21.71 -1.49
CA LEU A 392 9.58 21.34 -2.80
C LEU A 392 8.51 20.24 -2.75
N LEU A 393 8.50 19.38 -1.72
CA LEU A 393 7.64 18.19 -1.67
C LEU A 393 6.55 18.25 -0.60
N LEU A 394 6.58 19.19 0.34
CA LEU A 394 5.52 19.39 1.34
C LEU A 394 4.70 20.64 0.99
N SER A 395 3.51 20.77 1.59
CA SER A 395 2.64 21.92 1.30
C SER A 395 3.17 23.23 1.90
N GLY A 396 4.04 23.13 2.91
CA GLY A 396 4.63 24.24 3.64
C GLY A 396 3.78 24.72 4.83
N PHE A 397 2.60 24.14 5.01
CA PHE A 397 1.76 24.35 6.19
C PHE A 397 2.11 23.38 7.34
N GLU A 398 2.94 22.39 7.10
CA GLU A 398 3.41 21.47 8.13
C GLU A 398 4.43 22.17 9.03
N ASP A 399 4.31 22.05 10.37
CA ASP A 399 5.27 22.65 11.32
C ASP A 399 6.73 22.29 10.99
N TYR A 400 6.92 21.07 10.51
CA TYR A 400 8.21 20.54 10.11
C TYR A 400 8.86 21.27 8.93
N SER A 401 8.07 21.90 8.06
CA SER A 401 8.58 22.68 6.93
C SER A 401 9.15 24.04 7.37
N LEU A 402 8.69 24.59 8.49
CA LEU A 402 9.06 25.92 8.99
C LEU A 402 10.31 25.92 9.88
N VAL A 403 10.81 24.75 10.32
CA VAL A 403 11.92 24.63 11.29
C VAL A 403 13.16 25.46 10.88
N ASN A 404 13.45 25.54 9.58
CA ASN A 404 14.61 26.26 9.05
C ASN A 404 14.26 27.58 8.36
N SER A 405 13.04 28.11 8.55
CA SER A 405 12.66 29.44 8.06
C SER A 405 13.53 30.53 8.72
N LYS A 406 13.91 31.55 7.95
CA LYS A 406 14.62 32.74 8.47
C LYS A 406 13.85 33.42 9.59
N LEU A 407 12.52 33.32 9.57
CA LEU A 407 11.65 33.86 10.62
C LEU A 407 11.90 33.23 11.99
N ASN A 408 12.40 31.99 12.05
CA ASN A 408 12.75 31.33 13.30
C ASN A 408 14.06 31.85 13.90
N TYR A 409 14.95 32.48 13.13
CA TYR A 409 16.26 32.94 13.60
C TYR A 409 16.40 34.46 13.39
N PRO A 410 15.65 35.28 14.15
CA PRO A 410 15.65 36.73 13.97
C PRO A 410 17.04 37.35 14.18
N GLN A 411 17.83 36.84 15.12
CA GLN A 411 19.14 37.43 15.44
C GLN A 411 20.13 37.39 14.27
N GLU A 412 19.98 36.45 13.34
CA GLU A 412 20.88 36.29 12.19
C GLU A 412 20.34 36.92 10.90
N ASN A 413 19.03 37.22 10.83
CA ASN A 413 18.34 37.57 9.59
C ASN A 413 17.68 38.95 9.59
N LEU A 414 17.69 39.68 10.70
CA LEU A 414 17.16 41.05 10.77
C LEU A 414 18.02 42.01 9.94
N GLN A 415 17.37 42.78 9.07
CA GLN A 415 17.95 43.88 8.31
C GLN A 415 17.59 45.20 8.97
N GLU A 416 18.55 46.13 9.05
CA GLU A 416 18.31 47.48 9.57
C GLU A 416 17.80 48.41 8.46
N PHE A 417 16.75 49.14 8.77
CA PHE A 417 16.14 50.16 7.93
C PHE A 417 16.26 51.53 8.63
N SER A 418 16.27 52.61 7.84
CA SER A 418 16.22 53.97 8.40
C SER A 418 14.88 54.22 9.11
N ASP A 419 14.88 54.97 10.21
CA ASP A 419 13.67 55.21 11.04
C ASP A 419 12.46 55.75 10.28
N ASN A 420 12.68 56.49 9.18
CA ASN A 420 11.60 57.05 8.36
C ASN A 420 11.10 56.12 7.23
N PHE A 421 11.68 54.93 7.05
CA PHE A 421 11.37 54.07 5.90
C PHE A 421 9.90 53.62 5.88
N PHE A 422 9.34 53.34 7.06
CA PHE A 422 7.94 52.93 7.23
C PHE A 422 7.08 54.03 7.86
N SER A 423 7.32 55.32 7.57
CA SER A 423 6.62 56.42 8.25
C SER A 423 5.15 56.59 7.85
N ASP A 424 4.74 56.07 6.68
CA ASP A 424 3.39 56.22 6.12
C ASP A 424 2.56 54.93 6.27
N TYR A 425 1.97 54.71 7.46
CA TYR A 425 1.21 53.50 7.77
C TYR A 425 -0.17 53.75 8.39
N SER A 426 -1.11 52.85 8.11
CA SER A 426 -2.35 52.68 8.87
C SER A 426 -2.19 51.57 9.92
N THR A 427 -2.88 51.66 11.06
CA THR A 427 -2.87 50.60 12.08
C THR A 427 -4.08 49.69 11.94
N LEU A 428 -3.85 48.38 11.88
CA LEU A 428 -4.90 47.36 11.92
C LEU A 428 -4.94 46.74 13.33
N GLU A 429 -6.12 46.73 13.94
CA GLU A 429 -6.33 46.11 15.26
C GLU A 429 -6.37 44.58 15.15
N THR A 430 -6.12 43.90 16.27
CA THR A 430 -6.22 42.43 16.32
C THR A 430 -7.67 41.99 16.09
N ASN A 431 -7.88 40.92 15.32
CA ASN A 431 -9.17 40.37 14.86
C ASN A 431 -9.88 41.18 13.76
N ASP A 432 -9.33 42.31 13.31
CA ASP A 432 -9.84 42.99 12.13
C ASP A 432 -9.17 42.42 10.87
N VAL A 433 -9.98 42.18 9.83
CA VAL A 433 -9.48 41.67 8.53
C VAL A 433 -9.09 42.86 7.65
N LEU A 434 -7.85 42.87 7.17
CA LEU A 434 -7.46 43.72 6.06
C LEU A 434 -8.03 43.11 4.77
N ASP A 435 -9.12 43.67 4.27
CA ASP A 435 -9.79 43.25 3.04
C ASP A 435 -9.60 44.30 1.95
N ILE A 436 -8.70 44.02 1.00
CA ILE A 436 -8.43 44.89 -0.14
C ILE A 436 -8.59 44.10 -1.44
N ALA A 437 -9.42 44.66 -2.33
CA ALA A 437 -9.53 44.21 -3.71
C ALA A 437 -8.78 45.18 -4.64
N MET A 438 -8.31 44.68 -5.78
CA MET A 438 -7.57 45.45 -6.77
C MET A 438 -8.35 46.69 -7.23
N PHE A 439 -9.65 46.56 -7.49
CA PHE A 439 -10.50 47.69 -7.89
C PHE A 439 -10.69 48.74 -6.77
N SER A 440 -10.38 48.41 -5.53
CA SER A 440 -10.52 49.29 -4.36
C SER A 440 -9.18 49.75 -3.78
N LEU A 441 -8.05 49.55 -4.49
CA LEU A 441 -6.71 49.99 -4.08
C LEU A 441 -6.61 51.50 -3.80
N GLU A 442 -7.45 52.33 -4.41
CA GLU A 442 -7.56 53.76 -4.12
C GLU A 442 -8.03 54.06 -2.69
N LYS A 443 -8.76 53.12 -2.05
CA LYS A 443 -9.19 53.23 -0.65
C LYS A 443 -8.04 52.99 0.35
N TRP A 444 -6.93 52.40 -0.09
CA TRP A 444 -5.73 52.22 0.73
C TRP A 444 -4.88 53.50 0.64
N HIS A 445 -5.08 54.44 1.57
CA HIS A 445 -4.45 55.76 1.50
C HIS A 445 -2.96 55.77 1.83
N ASN A 446 -2.52 54.95 2.78
CA ASN A 446 -1.13 54.85 3.22
C ASN A 446 -0.35 53.79 2.42
N ASN A 447 0.96 53.93 2.32
CA ASN A 447 1.82 52.95 1.66
C ASN A 447 2.01 51.65 2.45
N TYR A 448 1.74 51.66 3.75
CA TYR A 448 1.93 50.49 4.62
C TYR A 448 0.74 50.27 5.56
N THR A 449 0.58 49.04 6.03
CA THR A 449 -0.33 48.68 7.14
C THR A 449 0.49 48.02 8.24
N LYS A 450 0.44 48.59 9.45
CA LYS A 450 1.09 48.10 10.66
C LYS A 450 0.10 47.30 11.50
N ILE A 451 0.49 46.09 11.91
CA ILE A 451 -0.27 45.23 12.81
C ILE A 451 0.56 45.01 14.07
N ASN A 452 0.07 45.47 15.23
CA ASN A 452 0.79 45.29 16.49
C ASN A 452 0.58 43.87 17.02
N ILE A 453 1.66 43.21 17.46
CA ILE A 453 1.57 41.87 18.06
C ILE A 453 1.33 42.03 19.56
N PRO A 454 0.23 41.47 20.12
CA PRO A 454 -0.05 41.60 21.54
C PRO A 454 0.99 40.85 22.39
N SER A 455 1.54 41.52 23.40
CA SER A 455 2.57 40.98 24.29
C SER A 455 2.02 40.27 25.55
N ASN A 456 0.70 40.33 25.80
CA ASN A 456 0.09 39.77 27.00
C ASN A 456 -0.14 38.24 26.90
N ILE A 457 0.22 37.50 27.96
CA ILE A 457 0.31 36.02 27.95
C ILE A 457 -1.08 35.37 27.76
N SER A 458 -2.15 35.94 28.33
CA SER A 458 -3.50 35.37 28.25
C SER A 458 -4.17 35.57 26.88
N SER A 459 -3.76 36.57 26.11
CA SER A 459 -4.30 36.86 24.77
C SER A 459 -3.50 36.23 23.65
N THR A 460 -2.42 35.51 23.95
CA THR A 460 -1.49 34.97 22.94
C THR A 460 -1.54 33.45 22.82
N GLU A 461 -2.40 32.76 23.57
CA GLU A 461 -2.48 31.29 23.53
C GLU A 461 -2.85 30.76 22.13
N HIS A 462 -3.74 31.45 21.43
CA HIS A 462 -4.21 31.09 20.09
C HIS A 462 -3.80 32.10 19.00
N LEU A 463 -2.71 32.83 19.22
CA LEU A 463 -2.24 33.83 18.28
C LEU A 463 -1.79 33.18 16.96
N HIS A 464 -2.40 33.59 15.86
CA HIS A 464 -2.04 33.16 14.51
C HIS A 464 -2.21 34.30 13.51
N PHE A 465 -1.34 34.33 12.52
CA PHE A 465 -1.39 35.27 11.41
C PHE A 465 -1.62 34.51 10.11
N THR A 466 -2.64 34.91 9.38
CA THR A 466 -3.00 34.34 8.08
C THR A 466 -3.10 35.44 7.05
N LEU A 467 -2.43 35.25 5.92
CA LEU A 467 -2.56 36.07 4.73
C LEU A 467 -2.86 35.17 3.53
N LEU A 468 -3.78 35.61 2.67
CA LEU A 468 -4.13 34.95 1.41
C LEU A 468 -4.27 36.03 0.33
N THR A 469 -3.61 35.84 -0.81
CA THR A 469 -3.58 36.83 -1.88
C THR A 469 -3.41 36.21 -3.26
N SER A 470 -3.82 36.93 -4.29
CA SER A 470 -3.53 36.63 -5.68
C SER A 470 -2.21 37.21 -6.20
N LEU A 471 -1.51 38.01 -5.38
CA LEU A 471 -0.19 38.57 -5.71
C LEU A 471 0.87 37.47 -5.81
N ASP A 472 1.79 37.59 -6.76
CA ASP A 472 2.86 36.63 -6.93
C ASP A 472 3.90 36.70 -5.79
N MET A 473 4.19 37.92 -5.32
CA MET A 473 5.21 38.21 -4.29
C MET A 473 4.74 39.28 -3.30
N PRO A 474 3.87 38.94 -2.32
CA PRO A 474 3.48 39.87 -1.27
C PRO A 474 4.67 40.25 -0.36
N MET A 475 4.86 41.55 -0.13
CA MET A 475 5.94 42.06 0.71
C MET A 475 5.47 42.26 2.15
N ILE A 476 5.90 41.35 3.02
CA ILE A 476 5.54 41.30 4.44
C ILE A 476 6.82 41.33 5.28
N TYR A 477 6.86 42.24 6.24
CA TYR A 477 8.00 42.46 7.13
C TYR A 477 7.63 42.12 8.58
N PHE A 478 8.47 41.32 9.22
CA PHE A 478 8.40 40.97 10.63
C PHE A 478 9.45 41.78 11.38
N CYS A 479 9.01 42.67 12.28
CA CYS A 479 9.86 43.71 12.82
C CYS A 479 9.99 43.65 14.34
N LYS A 480 11.11 44.18 14.84
CA LYS A 480 11.41 44.31 16.27
C LYS A 480 11.72 45.75 16.62
N ASP A 481 11.15 46.24 17.73
CA ASP A 481 11.43 47.56 18.29
C ASP A 481 12.87 47.58 18.85
N SER A 482 13.75 48.33 18.20
CA SER A 482 15.14 48.55 18.61
C SER A 482 15.56 50.00 18.32
N MET A 483 16.78 50.44 18.68
CA MET A 483 17.21 51.83 18.42
C MET A 483 17.15 52.20 16.93
N ASN A 484 17.35 51.21 16.05
CA ASN A 484 17.10 51.29 14.61
C ASN A 484 15.96 50.31 14.26
N LEU A 485 15.16 50.62 13.24
CA LEU A 485 14.08 49.73 12.82
C LEU A 485 14.66 48.46 12.17
N SER A 486 14.46 47.31 12.82
CA SER A 486 15.01 46.02 12.39
C SER A 486 13.89 45.07 11.94
N CYS A 487 13.95 44.60 10.69
CA CYS A 487 12.93 43.72 10.12
C CYS A 487 13.51 42.61 9.25
N THR A 488 12.78 41.50 9.12
CA THR A 488 13.04 40.43 8.15
C THR A 488 11.83 40.21 7.26
N THR A 489 12.05 39.82 6.01
CA THR A 489 10.97 39.50 5.07
C THR A 489 10.49 38.07 5.24
N ALA A 490 9.21 37.82 4.94
CA ALA A 490 8.62 36.48 4.95
C ALA A 490 8.77 35.72 3.62
N ALA A 491 9.67 36.17 2.72
CA ALA A 491 9.75 35.68 1.34
C ALA A 491 10.01 34.17 1.23
N ASP A 492 10.73 33.58 2.19
CA ASP A 492 11.02 32.14 2.25
C ASP A 492 9.88 31.30 2.83
N SER A 493 8.87 31.96 3.41
CA SER A 493 7.73 31.39 4.12
C SER A 493 6.41 31.61 3.36
N ILE A 494 6.48 32.15 2.15
CA ILE A 494 5.33 32.28 1.24
C ILE A 494 4.99 30.90 0.68
N LEU A 495 3.74 30.48 0.89
CA LEU A 495 3.18 29.22 0.48
C LEU A 495 2.43 29.37 -0.84
N THR A 496 2.50 28.35 -1.70
CA THR A 496 1.72 28.29 -2.93
C THR A 496 0.46 27.47 -2.69
N VAL A 497 -0.71 28.06 -3.00
CA VAL A 497 -2.04 27.47 -2.80
C VAL A 497 -2.77 27.44 -4.14
N PRO A 498 -3.51 26.37 -4.51
CA PRO A 498 -4.23 26.35 -5.79
C PRO A 498 -5.26 27.47 -5.87
N ARG A 499 -5.41 28.07 -7.06
CA ARG A 499 -6.41 29.13 -7.28
C ARG A 499 -7.81 28.52 -7.29
N SER A 500 -8.70 29.09 -6.48
CA SER A 500 -10.12 28.72 -6.44
C SER A 500 -10.98 29.85 -7.02
N SER A 501 -11.42 29.67 -8.25
CA SER A 501 -12.39 30.51 -8.97
C SER A 501 -13.53 29.67 -9.56
N LYS A 502 -14.48 30.32 -10.23
CA LYS A 502 -15.63 29.64 -10.86
C LYS A 502 -15.21 28.67 -11.97
N ASP A 503 -14.10 28.95 -12.65
CA ASP A 503 -13.60 28.16 -13.78
C ASP A 503 -12.63 27.05 -13.36
N THR A 504 -12.12 27.08 -12.13
CA THR A 504 -11.18 26.07 -11.63
C THR A 504 -11.94 24.94 -10.94
N GLN A 505 -11.88 23.74 -11.52
CA GLN A 505 -12.48 22.54 -10.94
C GLN A 505 -11.45 21.66 -10.20
N PHE A 506 -10.20 21.64 -10.67
CA PHE A 506 -9.13 20.81 -10.12
C PHE A 506 -7.96 21.67 -9.66
N ALA A 507 -7.31 21.28 -8.57
CA ALA A 507 -6.14 21.98 -8.05
C ALA A 507 -4.99 22.04 -9.09
N ALA A 508 -4.80 20.98 -9.87
CA ALA A 508 -3.82 20.94 -10.94
C ALA A 508 -4.07 21.94 -12.10
N ASN A 509 -5.24 22.61 -12.17
CA ASN A 509 -5.47 23.69 -13.14
C ASN A 509 -4.63 24.94 -12.87
N SER A 510 -4.02 25.05 -11.68
CA SER A 510 -3.09 26.12 -11.31
C SER A 510 -1.63 25.69 -11.25
N SER A 511 -1.31 24.58 -11.92
CA SER A 511 0.05 24.00 -11.98
C SER A 511 0.96 24.79 -12.94
N PHE A 512 2.24 24.40 -13.01
CA PHE A 512 3.23 24.95 -13.91
C PHE A 512 2.80 24.94 -15.38
N GLY A 513 2.85 26.13 -16.01
CA GLY A 513 2.52 26.31 -17.41
C GLY A 513 1.03 26.20 -17.71
N GLU A 514 0.17 26.25 -16.69
CA GLU A 514 -1.27 26.43 -16.86
C GLU A 514 -1.65 27.91 -17.01
N GLY A 515 -2.83 28.17 -17.58
CA GLY A 515 -3.33 29.52 -17.81
C GLY A 515 -3.93 30.22 -16.58
N LYS A 516 -3.76 29.69 -15.37
CA LYS A 516 -4.28 30.26 -14.11
C LYS A 516 -3.20 30.21 -13.03
N ASN A 517 -2.68 31.37 -12.62
CA ASN A 517 -1.66 31.43 -11.57
C ASN A 517 -2.21 31.03 -10.18
N PRO A 518 -1.46 30.28 -9.35
CA PRO A 518 -1.88 29.89 -8.02
C PRO A 518 -1.92 31.08 -7.05
N PHE A 519 -2.71 30.96 -5.97
CA PHE A 519 -2.69 31.92 -4.87
C PHE A 519 -1.43 31.80 -4.01
N LYS A 520 -1.12 32.86 -3.27
CA LYS A 520 -0.07 32.88 -2.25
C LYS A 520 -0.68 33.00 -0.87
N ALA A 521 -0.12 32.27 0.08
CA ALA A 521 -0.54 32.30 1.47
C ALA A 521 0.64 32.42 2.42
N VAL A 522 0.42 33.01 3.58
CA VAL A 522 1.36 32.99 4.71
C VAL A 522 0.55 32.59 5.94
N SER A 523 0.96 31.51 6.60
CA SER A 523 0.33 31.02 7.83
C SER A 523 1.40 30.84 8.89
N ILE A 524 1.40 31.71 9.90
CA ILE A 524 2.41 31.74 10.95
C ILE A 524 1.74 31.60 12.32
N GLY A 525 2.20 30.61 13.08
CA GLY A 525 1.73 30.38 14.44
C GLY A 525 2.46 31.22 15.50
N LYS A 526 1.92 31.15 16.72
CA LYS A 526 2.42 31.82 17.93
C LYS A 526 3.95 31.76 18.13
N ASN A 527 4.56 30.60 17.94
CA ASN A 527 5.97 30.35 18.28
C ASN A 527 6.95 31.27 17.51
N ILE A 528 6.57 31.68 16.31
CA ILE A 528 7.33 32.63 15.48
C ILE A 528 6.86 34.05 15.76
N LEU A 529 5.54 34.29 15.83
CA LEU A 529 4.99 35.63 16.06
C LEU A 529 5.50 36.28 17.36
N GLN A 530 5.64 35.52 18.44
CA GLN A 530 6.15 36.04 19.72
C GLN A 530 7.62 36.49 19.70
N ARG A 531 8.35 36.25 18.61
CA ARG A 531 9.74 36.70 18.44
C ARG A 531 9.84 38.13 17.88
N TYR A 532 8.71 38.71 17.47
CA TYR A 532 8.58 40.02 16.82
C TYR A 532 7.55 40.89 17.55
N ASP A 533 7.63 42.20 17.37
CA ASP A 533 6.78 43.17 18.08
C ASP A 533 5.61 43.66 17.20
N TYR A 534 5.82 43.77 15.89
CA TYR A 534 4.78 44.16 14.93
C TYR A 534 5.08 43.65 13.52
N LEU A 535 4.05 43.63 12.69
CA LEU A 535 4.09 43.25 11.28
C LEU A 535 3.84 44.48 10.41
N ILE A 536 4.49 44.54 9.25
CA ILE A 536 4.22 45.56 8.22
C ILE A 536 3.91 44.87 6.89
N ILE A 537 2.79 45.28 6.28
CA ILE A 537 2.39 44.87 4.92
C ILE A 537 2.47 46.09 4.02
N SER A 538 3.16 46.00 2.88
CA SER A 538 3.19 47.10 1.91
C SER A 538 1.97 47.07 0.99
N LYS A 539 1.51 48.26 0.61
CA LYS A 539 0.50 48.44 -0.42
C LYS A 539 1.04 47.96 -1.77
N PRO A 540 0.36 47.04 -2.45
CA PRO A 540 0.78 46.59 -3.77
C PRO A 540 0.46 47.62 -4.84
N THR A 541 1.23 47.62 -5.93
CA THR A 541 0.93 48.39 -7.13
C THR A 541 0.08 47.57 -8.12
N TYR A 542 -0.65 48.23 -9.03
CA TYR A 542 -1.51 47.52 -10.00
C TYR A 542 -0.74 46.48 -10.83
N GLY A 543 0.50 46.78 -11.23
CA GLY A 543 1.32 45.85 -12.02
C GLY A 543 2.03 44.75 -11.21
N GLU A 544 1.85 44.70 -9.89
CA GLU A 544 2.34 43.59 -9.04
C GLU A 544 1.33 42.45 -8.92
N PHE A 545 0.08 42.68 -9.34
CA PHE A 545 -0.89 41.61 -9.53
C PHE A 545 -0.50 40.80 -10.75
N SER A 546 -0.82 39.50 -10.73
CA SER A 546 -0.41 38.59 -11.81
C SER A 546 -0.92 39.11 -13.16
N GLU A 547 -0.13 39.01 -14.24
CA GLU A 547 -0.46 39.53 -15.59
C GLU A 547 -1.85 39.11 -16.10
N GLN A 548 -2.38 37.97 -15.63
CA GLN A 548 -3.71 37.49 -15.97
C GLN A 548 -4.85 38.30 -15.34
N GLU A 549 -4.59 38.97 -14.21
CA GLU A 549 -5.56 39.82 -13.51
C GLU A 549 -5.72 41.18 -14.19
N ASP A 550 -4.70 41.62 -14.95
CA ASP A 550 -4.70 42.86 -15.75
C ASP A 550 -5.55 42.77 -17.04
N MET A 551 -5.83 41.55 -17.53
CA MET A 551 -6.36 41.34 -18.89
C MET A 551 -7.88 41.14 -19.01
N GLY A 552 -8.66 41.19 -17.92
CA GLY A 552 -10.13 41.22 -18.07
C GLY A 552 -11.04 40.85 -16.89
N GLU A 553 -10.52 40.41 -15.74
CA GLU A 553 -11.38 39.99 -14.62
C GLU A 553 -11.31 40.87 -13.35
N ASN A 554 -10.36 41.82 -13.19
CA ASN A 554 -10.26 42.75 -12.03
C ASN A 554 -10.50 42.09 -10.64
N GLN A 555 -10.08 40.84 -10.47
CA GLN A 555 -10.35 39.99 -9.29
C GLN A 555 -9.20 39.90 -8.29
N GLY A 556 -8.14 40.71 -8.46
CA GLY A 556 -6.99 40.65 -7.55
C GLY A 556 -7.37 41.02 -6.12
N PHE A 557 -6.78 40.36 -5.13
CA PHE A 557 -7.10 40.60 -3.72
C PHE A 557 -5.92 40.36 -2.78
N LEU A 558 -5.94 41.02 -1.63
CA LEU A 558 -5.07 40.79 -0.49
C LEU A 558 -5.92 40.75 0.78
N LEU A 559 -5.92 39.58 1.44
CA LEU A 559 -6.54 39.38 2.74
C LEU A 559 -5.47 39.11 3.78
N ALA A 560 -5.49 39.84 4.89
CA ALA A 560 -4.61 39.59 6.02
C ALA A 560 -5.36 39.70 7.35
N LEU A 561 -5.09 38.78 8.27
CA LEU A 561 -5.73 38.73 9.58
C LEU A 561 -4.72 38.27 10.64
N LEU A 562 -4.62 39.03 11.73
CA LEU A 562 -4.01 38.59 12.98
C LEU A 562 -5.12 38.29 13.97
N CYS A 563 -5.29 37.02 14.34
CA CYS A 563 -6.35 36.58 15.21
C CYS A 563 -5.80 36.01 16.52
N ASN A 564 -6.48 36.30 17.63
CA ASN A 564 -6.14 35.83 18.97
C ASN A 564 -7.08 34.74 19.51
N THR A 565 -8.07 34.34 18.71
CA THR A 565 -9.00 33.25 19.04
C THR A 565 -8.60 31.98 18.32
N SER A 566 -9.03 30.82 18.83
CA SER A 566 -8.74 29.54 18.20
C SER A 566 -9.52 29.41 16.89
N ASN A 567 -8.80 29.32 15.77
CA ASN A 567 -9.38 28.96 14.46
C ASN A 567 -9.67 27.45 14.35
N VAL A 568 -9.24 26.64 15.32
CA VAL A 568 -9.43 25.19 15.34
C VAL A 568 -10.66 24.80 16.18
N GLN A 569 -11.65 24.18 15.53
CA GLN A 569 -12.79 23.53 16.16
C GLN A 569 -12.57 22.01 16.21
N VAL A 570 -12.54 21.44 17.42
CA VAL A 570 -12.34 19.99 17.61
C VAL A 570 -13.69 19.29 17.77
N THR A 571 -13.92 18.28 16.95
CA THR A 571 -15.17 17.50 16.89
C THR A 571 -14.89 16.04 17.23
N LYS A 572 -15.63 15.48 18.19
CA LYS A 572 -15.47 14.09 18.65
C LYS A 572 -16.40 13.10 17.94
N THR A 573 -16.90 13.46 16.77
CA THR A 573 -17.85 12.65 16.02
C THR A 573 -17.23 11.33 15.56
N THR A 574 -17.95 10.24 15.80
CA THR A 574 -17.54 8.87 15.43
C THR A 574 -18.15 8.45 14.08
N PRO A 575 -17.54 7.48 13.35
CA PRO A 575 -18.13 6.94 12.13
C PRO A 575 -19.57 6.41 12.31
N SER A 576 -19.86 5.82 13.48
CA SER A 576 -21.21 5.35 13.83
C SER A 576 -22.24 6.48 13.94
N GLN A 577 -21.85 7.66 14.45
CA GLN A 577 -22.75 8.81 14.53
C GLN A 577 -23.03 9.38 13.13
N ILE A 578 -21.99 9.47 12.29
CA ILE A 578 -22.13 9.92 10.89
C ILE A 578 -23.05 8.97 10.11
N LEU A 579 -22.96 7.65 10.33
CA LEU A 579 -23.84 6.68 9.67
C LEU A 579 -25.31 6.89 10.04
N LEU A 580 -25.61 7.13 11.32
CA LEU A 580 -26.99 7.21 11.82
C LEU A 580 -27.64 8.57 11.57
N PHE A 581 -26.90 9.66 11.74
CA PHE A 581 -27.45 11.02 11.76
C PHE A 581 -26.80 11.97 10.74
N GLY A 582 -25.61 11.63 10.23
CA GLY A 582 -24.72 12.58 9.56
C GLY A 582 -24.13 13.58 10.55
N GLU A 583 -23.18 14.38 10.07
CA GLU A 583 -22.61 15.50 10.85
C GLU A 583 -22.90 16.81 10.11
N LYS A 584 -23.36 17.83 10.83
CA LYS A 584 -23.63 19.17 10.27
C LYS A 584 -22.66 20.17 10.90
N LEU A 585 -21.98 20.93 10.05
CA LEU A 585 -20.97 21.91 10.43
C LEU A 585 -21.48 23.28 9.98
N HIS A 586 -21.38 24.26 10.87
CA HIS A 586 -21.71 25.65 10.59
C HIS A 586 -20.43 26.48 10.64
N LEU A 587 -20.13 27.15 9.53
CA LEU A 587 -18.93 27.96 9.36
C LEU A 587 -19.36 29.42 9.23
N ASN A 588 -18.84 30.25 10.13
CA ASN A 588 -19.07 31.68 10.11
C ASN A 588 -17.82 32.30 9.44
N GLY A 589 -17.94 32.92 8.27
CA GLY A 589 -16.81 33.54 7.55
C GLY A 589 -16.29 34.83 8.21
N LYS A 590 -15.96 34.74 9.50
CA LYS A 590 -15.29 35.78 10.29
C LYS A 590 -13.78 35.65 10.18
N ASP A 591 -13.26 34.43 10.18
CA ASP A 591 -11.84 34.13 9.94
C ASP A 591 -11.62 33.75 8.48
N ILE A 592 -10.42 34.02 7.96
CA ILE A 592 -10.01 33.63 6.59
C ILE A 592 -9.91 32.11 6.48
N GLU A 593 -9.35 31.46 7.51
CA GLU A 593 -9.19 30.01 7.61
C GLU A 593 -9.82 29.51 8.91
N GLN A 594 -10.78 28.58 8.80
CA GLN A 594 -11.35 27.86 9.94
C GLN A 594 -11.03 26.37 9.82
N VAL A 595 -10.39 25.79 10.83
CA VAL A 595 -9.96 24.39 10.82
C VAL A 595 -10.91 23.54 11.65
N ILE A 596 -11.44 22.47 11.07
CA ILE A 596 -12.23 21.46 11.81
C ILE A 596 -11.40 20.18 11.93
N SER A 597 -11.09 19.79 13.17
CA SER A 597 -10.37 18.55 13.48
C SER A 597 -11.33 17.46 13.94
N PHE A 598 -11.25 16.28 13.32
CA PHE A 598 -12.05 15.11 13.65
C PHE A 598 -11.20 14.03 14.34
N ASP A 599 -11.13 14.06 15.66
CA ASP A 599 -10.26 13.17 16.47
C ASP A 599 -10.57 11.68 16.27
N ASN A 600 -11.84 11.33 16.02
CA ASN A 600 -12.31 9.96 15.91
C ASN A 600 -12.44 9.47 14.44
N LEU A 601 -12.04 10.29 13.46
CA LEU A 601 -12.05 9.92 12.04
C LEU A 601 -10.60 9.80 11.54
N TRP A 602 -10.09 8.57 11.54
CA TRP A 602 -8.69 8.28 11.25
C TRP A 602 -8.47 7.05 10.34
N ASP A 603 -9.54 6.30 10.03
CA ASP A 603 -9.44 5.04 9.28
C ASP A 603 -9.32 5.28 7.76
N SER A 604 -8.25 4.77 7.15
CA SER A 604 -8.01 4.87 5.70
C SER A 604 -8.96 4.04 4.84
N LEU A 605 -9.72 3.12 5.44
CA LEU A 605 -10.71 2.30 4.73
C LEU A 605 -12.01 3.05 4.47
N LEU A 606 -12.26 4.13 5.22
CA LEU A 606 -13.48 4.90 5.13
C LEU A 606 -13.34 6.09 4.20
N SER A 607 -14.39 6.30 3.40
CA SER A 607 -14.55 7.52 2.62
C SER A 607 -15.83 8.24 3.04
N TYR A 608 -15.77 9.56 3.04
CA TYR A 608 -16.89 10.43 3.40
C TYR A 608 -17.32 11.25 2.19
N LYS A 609 -18.56 11.71 2.21
CA LYS A 609 -19.14 12.65 1.26
C LYS A 609 -19.49 13.91 2.03
N LEU A 610 -18.95 15.05 1.59
CA LEU A 610 -19.22 16.36 2.15
C LEU A 610 -20.07 17.17 1.15
N GLU A 611 -21.22 17.64 1.59
CA GLU A 611 -22.12 18.49 0.80
C GLU A 611 -22.16 19.88 1.43
N THR A 612 -21.85 20.91 0.66
CA THR A 612 -21.71 22.30 1.11
C THR A 612 -22.78 23.18 0.50
N LYS A 613 -23.39 24.04 1.32
CA LYS A 613 -24.43 25.00 0.92
C LYS A 613 -24.15 26.35 1.56
N ILE A 614 -24.55 27.41 0.87
CA ILE A 614 -24.55 28.76 1.44
C ILE A 614 -25.70 28.86 2.44
N ASP A 615 -25.41 29.34 3.64
CA ASP A 615 -26.46 29.63 4.61
C ASP A 615 -27.15 30.94 4.20
N THR A 616 -28.41 30.83 3.75
CA THR A 616 -29.19 31.97 3.21
C THR A 616 -29.75 32.89 4.32
N GLY A 617 -29.09 32.95 5.47
CA GLY A 617 -29.41 33.93 6.51
C GLY A 617 -29.26 35.37 5.97
N ASN A 618 -30.09 36.30 6.47
CA ASN A 618 -30.06 37.70 6.04
C ASN A 618 -28.67 38.32 6.29
N GLY A 619 -27.89 38.53 5.22
CA GLY A 619 -26.60 39.24 5.27
C GLY A 619 -25.39 38.53 4.64
N SER A 620 -25.53 37.30 4.12
CA SER A 620 -24.42 36.62 3.43
C SER A 620 -24.12 37.24 2.06
N VAL A 621 -22.85 37.52 1.77
CA VAL A 621 -22.40 38.00 0.44
C VAL A 621 -22.75 36.95 -0.64
N ALA A 622 -23.25 37.41 -1.79
CA ALA A 622 -23.57 36.54 -2.91
C ALA A 622 -22.29 35.90 -3.50
N ALA A 623 -22.39 34.66 -3.98
CA ALA A 623 -21.26 33.92 -4.57
C ALA A 623 -20.59 34.64 -5.76
N ASP A 624 -21.32 35.55 -6.42
CA ASP A 624 -20.86 36.33 -7.56
C ASP A 624 -20.02 37.56 -7.18
N GLU A 625 -20.15 38.02 -5.93
CA GLU A 625 -19.45 39.21 -5.40
C GLU A 625 -18.25 38.83 -4.50
N ALA A 626 -18.03 37.53 -4.28
CA ALA A 626 -16.93 37.03 -3.46
C ALA A 626 -15.57 37.15 -4.18
N LEU A 627 -14.54 37.55 -3.43
CA LEU A 627 -13.15 37.70 -3.92
C LEU A 627 -12.57 36.40 -4.50
N PHE A 628 -12.94 35.27 -3.91
CA PHE A 628 -12.58 33.94 -4.38
C PHE A 628 -13.70 32.95 -4.04
N GLN A 629 -13.73 31.82 -4.74
CA GLN A 629 -14.70 30.76 -4.43
C GLN A 629 -14.18 29.95 -3.24
N PRO A 630 -14.99 29.68 -2.20
CA PRO A 630 -14.53 28.96 -1.02
C PRO A 630 -13.97 27.58 -1.39
N PHE A 631 -12.95 27.16 -0.65
CA PHE A 631 -12.23 25.92 -0.90
C PHE A 631 -11.76 25.28 0.40
N ILE A 632 -11.42 23.99 0.33
CA ILE A 632 -11.04 23.19 1.49
C ILE A 632 -9.66 22.59 1.27
N ARG A 633 -8.79 22.75 2.27
CA ARG A 633 -7.60 21.91 2.44
C ARG A 633 -7.94 20.74 3.35
N GLN A 634 -7.96 19.55 2.80
CA GLN A 634 -8.06 18.31 3.57
C GLN A 634 -6.65 17.81 3.86
N TRP A 635 -6.31 17.52 5.12
CA TRP A 635 -4.97 17.05 5.45
C TRP A 635 -4.90 16.16 6.68
N VAL A 636 -3.78 15.44 6.79
CA VAL A 636 -3.40 14.59 7.93
C VAL A 636 -1.94 14.88 8.32
N HIS A 637 -1.64 14.84 9.61
CA HIS A 637 -0.31 15.20 10.13
C HIS A 637 0.77 14.21 9.68
N GLU A 638 0.58 12.92 9.94
CA GLU A 638 1.48 11.86 9.48
C GLU A 638 0.66 10.85 8.66
N PRO A 639 1.04 10.54 7.40
CA PRO A 639 2.31 10.78 6.71
C PRO A 639 2.33 12.00 5.74
N PHE A 640 1.87 13.18 6.16
CA PHE A 640 1.86 14.43 5.35
C PHE A 640 1.06 14.36 4.02
N GLU A 641 -0.18 13.89 4.07
CA GLU A 641 -1.10 14.00 2.91
C GLU A 641 -1.93 15.28 3.00
N THR A 642 -1.88 16.11 1.96
CA THR A 642 -2.74 17.27 1.75
C THR A 642 -3.49 17.11 0.43
N LYS A 643 -4.76 17.49 0.39
CA LYS A 643 -5.62 17.54 -0.80
C LYS A 643 -6.41 18.84 -0.81
N TRP A 644 -6.62 19.37 -2.01
CA TRP A 644 -7.33 20.62 -2.20
C TRP A 644 -8.65 20.38 -2.93
N HIS A 645 -9.76 20.77 -2.31
CA HIS A 645 -11.10 20.72 -2.87
C HIS A 645 -11.52 22.14 -3.25
N LEU A 646 -11.57 22.43 -4.55
CA LEU A 646 -11.86 23.76 -5.09
C LEU A 646 -13.35 23.93 -5.40
N ASN A 647 -13.79 25.19 -5.47
CA ASN A 647 -15.16 25.57 -5.86
C ASN A 647 -16.23 24.71 -5.16
N ILE A 648 -16.27 24.77 -3.84
CA ILE A 648 -17.11 23.87 -3.03
C ILE A 648 -18.59 24.26 -3.02
N LEU A 649 -18.97 25.39 -3.60
CA LEU A 649 -20.35 25.87 -3.52
C LEU A 649 -21.33 24.93 -4.24
N ASN A 650 -22.36 24.47 -3.51
CA ASN A 650 -23.41 23.57 -4.01
C ASN A 650 -22.89 22.27 -4.64
N ASN A 651 -21.67 21.86 -4.29
CA ASN A 651 -21.03 20.66 -4.80
C ASN A 651 -20.96 19.57 -3.74
N SER A 652 -20.90 18.32 -4.20
CA SER A 652 -20.59 17.17 -3.36
C SER A 652 -19.14 16.75 -3.54
N LEU A 653 -18.40 16.72 -2.44
CA LEU A 653 -16.98 16.41 -2.39
C LEU A 653 -16.77 15.03 -1.79
N ASP A 654 -15.81 14.29 -2.34
CA ASP A 654 -15.39 13.00 -1.80
C ASP A 654 -14.15 13.23 -0.91
N ILE A 655 -14.25 12.83 0.35
CA ILE A 655 -13.18 12.95 1.35
C ILE A 655 -12.61 11.55 1.64
N ASN A 656 -11.35 11.33 1.29
CA ASN A 656 -10.63 10.09 1.63
C ASN A 656 -9.17 10.39 2.00
N MET A 657 -8.56 9.55 2.83
CA MET A 657 -7.23 9.81 3.39
C MET A 657 -6.40 8.52 3.55
N HIS A 658 -5.08 8.68 3.51
CA HIS A 658 -4.07 7.66 3.77
C HIS A 658 -3.47 7.91 5.16
N ASN A 659 -4.17 7.42 6.18
CA ASN A 659 -3.84 7.66 7.57
C ASN A 659 -3.57 6.33 8.27
N VAL A 660 -4.47 5.83 9.12
CA VAL A 660 -4.29 4.52 9.74
C VAL A 660 -4.68 3.42 8.75
N ALA A 661 -3.68 2.69 8.28
CA ALA A 661 -3.85 1.61 7.31
C ALA A 661 -3.69 0.20 7.91
N PRO A 662 -4.40 -0.81 7.37
CA PRO A 662 -4.21 -2.20 7.79
C PRO A 662 -2.79 -2.68 7.57
N PHE A 663 -2.26 -3.46 8.51
CA PHE A 663 -0.93 -4.08 8.48
C PHE A 663 0.27 -3.12 8.54
N ILE A 664 0.05 -1.80 8.55
CA ILE A 664 1.12 -0.80 8.63
C ILE A 664 1.44 -0.47 10.10
N PRO A 665 2.72 -0.32 10.47
CA PRO A 665 3.11 0.20 11.77
C PRO A 665 2.56 1.60 12.01
N LEU A 666 2.12 1.87 13.24
CA LEU A 666 1.55 3.16 13.63
C LEU A 666 2.28 3.68 14.88
N ASN A 667 2.64 4.97 14.88
CA ASN A 667 3.01 5.69 16.09
C ASN A 667 1.75 6.09 16.86
N GLU A 668 1.54 5.50 18.05
CA GLU A 668 0.37 5.77 18.89
C GLU A 668 0.43 7.13 19.61
N SER A 669 1.57 7.83 19.58
CA SER A 669 1.76 9.10 20.31
C SER A 669 1.24 10.32 19.54
N GLU A 670 1.22 10.24 18.20
CA GLU A 670 0.90 11.36 17.33
C GLU A 670 -0.60 11.40 16.96
N PRO A 671 -1.20 12.59 16.82
CA PRO A 671 -2.60 12.72 16.46
C PRO A 671 -2.84 12.27 15.01
N ARG A 672 -3.83 11.40 14.83
CA ARG A 672 -4.25 10.87 13.52
C ARG A 672 -5.60 11.41 13.09
N SER A 673 -5.99 12.60 13.54
CA SER A 673 -7.27 13.21 13.18
C SER A 673 -7.33 13.62 11.71
N LEU A 674 -8.47 13.41 11.04
CA LEU A 674 -8.78 14.09 9.78
C LEU A 674 -8.96 15.59 10.06
N GLN A 675 -8.25 16.42 9.29
CA GLN A 675 -8.40 17.88 9.39
C GLN A 675 -8.93 18.46 8.08
N LEU A 676 -9.90 19.37 8.21
CA LEU A 676 -10.46 20.15 7.11
C LEU A 676 -10.29 21.64 7.42
N SER A 677 -9.37 22.32 6.72
CA SER A 677 -9.27 23.77 6.75
C SER A 677 -10.18 24.37 5.68
N PHE A 678 -11.16 25.16 6.10
CA PHE A 678 -12.08 25.89 5.23
C PHE A 678 -11.56 27.30 5.01
N PHE A 679 -11.34 27.64 3.75
CA PHE A 679 -11.01 29.01 3.33
C PHE A 679 -12.29 29.66 2.82
N VAL A 680 -12.83 30.60 3.59
CA VAL A 680 -14.13 31.23 3.33
C VAL A 680 -13.92 32.74 3.15
N PRO A 681 -14.48 33.35 2.10
CA PRO A 681 -14.38 34.79 1.92
C PRO A 681 -15.10 35.54 3.05
N PRO A 682 -14.58 36.71 3.49
CA PRO A 682 -15.21 37.50 4.55
C PRO A 682 -16.68 37.79 4.27
N GLY A 683 -17.54 37.61 5.28
CA GLY A 683 -18.98 37.89 5.17
C GLY A 683 -19.84 36.78 4.54
N MET A 684 -19.25 35.63 4.17
CA MET A 684 -19.99 34.44 3.73
C MET A 684 -20.18 33.45 4.88
N SER A 685 -21.36 32.82 4.98
CA SER A 685 -21.62 31.73 5.94
C SER A 685 -21.96 30.43 5.19
N LEU A 686 -21.41 29.31 5.64
CA LEU A 686 -21.55 28.00 4.97
C LEU A 686 -22.09 26.95 5.94
N GLU A 687 -23.02 26.12 5.45
CA GLU A 687 -23.42 24.86 6.09
C GLU A 687 -22.77 23.70 5.32
N ALA A 688 -22.06 22.83 6.03
CA ALA A 688 -21.49 21.62 5.44
C ALA A 688 -22.08 20.38 6.13
N LYS A 689 -22.52 19.40 5.33
CA LYS A 689 -23.06 18.13 5.82
C LYS A 689 -22.18 16.96 5.39
N MET A 690 -21.66 16.21 6.36
CA MET A 690 -20.83 15.04 6.14
C MET A 690 -21.63 13.74 6.31
N THR A 691 -21.45 12.81 5.37
CA THR A 691 -22.06 11.46 5.36
C THR A 691 -21.04 10.40 4.91
N ILE A 692 -21.31 9.10 5.09
CA ILE A 692 -20.40 8.04 4.62
C ILE A 692 -20.61 7.78 3.12
N ASN A 693 -19.52 7.76 2.35
CA ASN A 693 -19.52 7.35 0.94
C ASN A 693 -19.24 5.85 0.82
N TRP A 694 -20.31 5.04 0.84
CA TRP A 694 -20.20 3.59 0.70
C TRP A 694 -19.64 3.13 -0.64
N SER A 695 -19.93 3.86 -1.72
CA SER A 695 -19.46 3.48 -3.07
C SER A 695 -17.93 3.54 -3.15
N LEU A 696 -17.33 4.60 -2.61
CA LEU A 696 -15.88 4.78 -2.59
C LEU A 696 -15.21 3.89 -1.56
N THR A 697 -15.81 3.76 -0.36
CA THR A 697 -15.36 2.84 0.70
C THR A 697 -15.24 1.40 0.15
N LEU A 698 -16.25 0.91 -0.57
CA LEU A 698 -16.24 -0.43 -1.16
C LEU A 698 -15.22 -0.59 -2.30
N LYS A 699 -15.03 0.44 -3.13
CA LYS A 699 -14.02 0.45 -4.20
C LYS A 699 -12.61 0.23 -3.65
N MET A 700 -12.28 0.84 -2.52
CA MET A 700 -10.94 0.79 -1.92
C MET A 700 -10.58 -0.56 -1.29
N LEU A 701 -11.56 -1.44 -1.01
CA LEU A 701 -11.31 -2.71 -0.32
C LEU A 701 -10.51 -3.71 -1.16
N PHE A 702 -10.69 -3.73 -2.48
CA PHE A 702 -10.13 -4.78 -3.34
C PHE A 702 -8.59 -4.77 -3.32
N ILE A 703 -7.97 -3.61 -3.52
CA ILE A 703 -6.50 -3.48 -3.59
C ILE A 703 -5.86 -3.84 -2.25
N ARG A 704 -6.44 -3.37 -1.13
CA ARG A 704 -5.91 -3.56 0.24
C ARG A 704 -6.02 -5.01 0.73
N TYR A 705 -7.03 -5.76 0.28
CA TYR A 705 -7.32 -7.12 0.76
C TYR A 705 -7.26 -8.21 -0.31
N ARG A 706 -6.62 -7.97 -1.46
CA ARG A 706 -6.50 -8.97 -2.54
C ARG A 706 -5.93 -10.32 -2.08
N LEU A 707 -5.02 -10.32 -1.10
CA LEU A 707 -4.43 -11.54 -0.54
C LEU A 707 -5.44 -12.36 0.30
N ALA A 708 -6.49 -11.73 0.84
CA ALA A 708 -7.57 -12.42 1.53
C ALA A 708 -8.34 -13.37 0.60
N LEU A 709 -8.39 -13.07 -0.70
CA LEU A 709 -9.02 -13.93 -1.72
C LEU A 709 -8.29 -15.27 -1.90
N ALA A 710 -7.02 -15.38 -1.49
CA ALA A 710 -6.31 -16.66 -1.44
C ALA A 710 -6.45 -17.31 -0.06
N SER A 711 -6.30 -16.52 1.01
CA SER A 711 -6.21 -17.03 2.39
C SER A 711 -7.55 -17.56 2.95
N PHE A 712 -8.64 -16.81 2.77
CA PHE A 712 -9.94 -17.15 3.36
C PHE A 712 -10.57 -18.41 2.74
N PRO A 713 -10.54 -18.61 1.41
CA PRO A 713 -11.02 -19.85 0.82
C PRO A 713 -10.30 -21.08 1.36
N VAL A 714 -8.98 -21.03 1.54
CA VAL A 714 -8.22 -22.14 2.13
C VAL A 714 -8.66 -22.41 3.57
N ALA A 715 -8.89 -21.35 4.38
CA ALA A 715 -9.38 -21.51 5.74
C ALA A 715 -10.74 -22.25 5.80
N PHE A 716 -11.67 -21.88 4.93
CA PHE A 716 -13.00 -22.49 4.84
C PHE A 716 -12.95 -23.92 4.27
N ILE A 717 -12.14 -24.18 3.25
CA ILE A 717 -11.96 -25.54 2.70
C ILE A 717 -11.34 -26.45 3.75
N ALA A 718 -10.32 -25.99 4.48
CA ALA A 718 -9.73 -26.75 5.58
C ALA A 718 -10.75 -27.06 6.69
N LEU A 719 -11.64 -26.11 7.01
CA LEU A 719 -12.72 -26.32 7.98
C LEU A 719 -13.70 -27.39 7.49
N ILE A 720 -14.06 -27.36 6.20
CA ILE A 720 -14.92 -28.36 5.57
C ILE A 720 -14.26 -29.75 5.62
N LEU A 721 -12.97 -29.85 5.29
CA LEU A 721 -12.21 -31.09 5.38
C LEU A 721 -12.15 -31.63 6.81
N ALA A 722 -11.95 -30.77 7.81
CA ALA A 722 -11.98 -31.18 9.22
C ALA A 722 -13.32 -31.85 9.59
N TYR A 723 -14.44 -31.26 9.16
CA TYR A 723 -15.77 -31.85 9.37
C TYR A 723 -15.98 -33.13 8.55
N GLN A 724 -15.56 -33.16 7.29
CA GLN A 724 -15.69 -34.36 6.45
C GLN A 724 -14.91 -35.54 7.03
N PHE A 725 -13.66 -35.35 7.46
CA PHE A 725 -12.89 -36.39 8.13
C PHE A 725 -13.47 -36.77 9.49
N TYR A 726 -14.00 -35.82 10.27
CA TYR A 726 -14.70 -36.12 11.52
C TYR A 726 -15.90 -37.05 11.31
N TRP A 727 -16.72 -36.78 10.27
CA TRP A 727 -17.87 -37.64 9.94
C TRP A 727 -17.42 -38.97 9.34
N TYR A 728 -16.44 -38.96 8.44
CA TYR A 728 -15.90 -40.16 7.82
C TYR A 728 -15.33 -41.15 8.84
N ASN A 729 -14.62 -40.65 9.85
CA ASN A 729 -14.09 -41.45 10.98
C ASN A 729 -15.17 -41.97 11.94
N LYS A 730 -16.39 -41.42 11.86
CA LYS A 730 -17.52 -41.80 12.72
C LYS A 730 -18.50 -42.74 12.02
N THR A 731 -18.80 -42.51 10.74
CA THR A 731 -19.87 -43.20 10.00
C THR A 731 -19.36 -43.97 8.79
N SER A 732 -18.06 -43.86 8.44
CA SER A 732 -17.47 -44.40 7.21
C SER A 732 -18.05 -43.82 5.91
N GLU A 733 -18.87 -42.78 6.01
CA GLU A 733 -19.41 -42.01 4.89
C GLU A 733 -18.68 -40.67 4.79
N PHE A 734 -18.19 -40.32 3.60
CA PHE A 734 -17.53 -39.05 3.35
C PHE A 734 -18.52 -38.09 2.70
N PRO A 735 -19.06 -37.10 3.44
CA PRO A 735 -20.12 -36.23 2.94
C PRO A 735 -19.62 -35.30 1.83
N SER A 736 -20.53 -34.87 0.96
CA SER A 736 -20.19 -33.95 -0.13
C SER A 736 -19.78 -32.56 0.39
N PHE A 737 -19.04 -31.81 -0.44
CA PHE A 737 -18.60 -30.46 -0.12
C PHE A 737 -19.79 -29.54 0.23
N ASP A 738 -20.79 -29.46 -0.65
CA ASP A 738 -21.93 -28.56 -0.48
C ASP A 738 -22.81 -28.94 0.72
N SER A 739 -22.99 -30.24 0.99
CA SER A 739 -23.77 -30.70 2.15
C SER A 739 -23.07 -30.35 3.46
N THR A 740 -21.75 -30.50 3.52
CA THR A 740 -20.94 -30.15 4.69
C THR A 740 -20.91 -28.65 4.92
N LEU A 741 -20.69 -27.84 3.88
CA LEU A 741 -20.76 -26.38 3.96
C LEU A 741 -22.15 -25.92 4.41
N GLY A 742 -23.23 -26.49 3.86
CA GLY A 742 -24.60 -26.20 4.29
C GLY A 742 -24.87 -26.57 5.75
N TYR A 743 -24.32 -27.69 6.23
CA TYR A 743 -24.40 -28.10 7.64
C TYR A 743 -23.69 -27.10 8.56
N ILE A 744 -22.45 -26.70 8.22
CA ILE A 744 -21.66 -25.74 8.99
C ILE A 744 -22.40 -24.40 9.07
N LEU A 745 -22.91 -23.89 7.94
CA LEU A 745 -23.67 -22.62 7.92
C LEU A 745 -24.95 -22.71 8.75
N LYS A 746 -25.70 -23.82 8.67
CA LYS A 746 -26.95 -23.98 9.43
C LYS A 746 -26.71 -24.10 10.93
N LYS A 747 -25.69 -24.85 11.35
CA LYS A 747 -25.43 -25.16 12.76
C LYS A 747 -24.56 -24.12 13.45
N HIS A 748 -23.54 -23.62 12.76
CA HIS A 748 -22.50 -22.75 13.31
C HIS A 748 -22.49 -21.36 12.69
N GLY A 749 -23.39 -21.03 11.75
CA GLY A 749 -23.39 -19.74 11.04
C GLY A 749 -23.48 -18.52 11.96
N VAL A 750 -24.30 -18.56 13.02
CA VAL A 750 -24.38 -17.46 14.00
C VAL A 750 -23.07 -17.30 14.75
N PHE A 751 -22.44 -18.39 15.18
CA PHE A 751 -21.13 -18.36 15.84
C PHE A 751 -20.04 -17.83 14.89
N MET A 752 -20.05 -18.25 13.62
CA MET A 752 -19.14 -17.75 12.60
C MET A 752 -19.32 -16.25 12.36
N PHE A 753 -20.55 -15.75 12.32
CA PHE A 753 -20.85 -14.32 12.20
C PHE A 753 -20.21 -13.51 13.33
N PHE A 754 -20.43 -13.91 14.59
CA PHE A 754 -19.80 -13.25 15.73
C PHE A 754 -18.28 -13.40 15.73
N THR A 755 -17.75 -14.54 15.28
CA THR A 755 -16.29 -14.75 15.16
C THR A 755 -15.68 -13.82 14.12
N LEU A 756 -16.29 -13.69 12.94
CA LEU A 756 -15.82 -12.81 11.87
C LEU A 756 -15.85 -11.32 12.27
N PHE A 757 -16.86 -10.91 13.04
CA PHE A 757 -16.99 -9.55 13.57
C PHE A 757 -16.02 -9.26 14.72
N LEU A 758 -15.96 -10.15 15.72
CA LEU A 758 -15.15 -9.95 16.93
C LEU A 758 -13.66 -10.26 16.71
N ALA A 759 -13.28 -10.88 15.59
CA ALA A 759 -11.89 -11.19 15.29
C ALA A 759 -11.00 -9.94 15.30
N SER A 760 -11.35 -8.88 14.57
CA SER A 760 -10.53 -7.65 14.50
C SER A 760 -10.32 -6.99 15.86
N PRO A 761 -11.37 -6.72 16.68
CA PRO A 761 -11.17 -6.17 18.02
C PRO A 761 -10.38 -7.11 18.94
N THR A 762 -10.58 -8.42 18.82
CA THR A 762 -9.86 -9.42 19.64
C THR A 762 -8.37 -9.43 19.33
N VAL A 763 -7.98 -9.45 18.05
CA VAL A 763 -6.56 -9.44 17.66
C VAL A 763 -5.91 -8.05 17.81
N ASN A 764 -6.69 -6.99 17.97
CA ASN A 764 -6.15 -5.65 18.28
C ASN A 764 -5.75 -5.51 19.76
N ASN A 765 -6.16 -6.44 20.64
CA ASN A 765 -5.76 -6.42 22.04
C ASN A 765 -4.28 -6.80 22.21
N LYS A 766 -3.49 -5.93 22.87
CA LYS A 766 -2.04 -6.12 23.08
C LYS A 766 -1.68 -7.47 23.75
N LEU A 767 -2.51 -7.98 24.68
CA LEU A 767 -2.28 -9.27 25.32
C LEU A 767 -2.51 -10.44 24.34
N VAL A 768 -3.56 -10.37 23.53
CA VAL A 768 -3.85 -11.37 22.49
C VAL A 768 -2.73 -11.37 21.45
N GLN A 769 -2.27 -10.20 21.01
CA GLN A 769 -1.14 -10.09 20.07
C GLN A 769 0.13 -10.76 20.61
N ARG A 770 0.46 -10.61 21.89
CA ARG A 770 1.60 -11.30 22.51
C ARG A 770 1.45 -12.82 22.47
N ILE A 771 0.24 -13.33 22.72
CA ILE A 771 -0.04 -14.77 22.63
C ILE A 771 0.08 -15.25 21.18
N LEU A 772 -0.52 -14.53 20.23
CA LEU A 772 -0.44 -14.88 18.80
C LEU A 772 0.98 -14.81 18.27
N TYR A 773 1.79 -13.87 18.75
CA TYR A 773 3.21 -13.77 18.42
C TYR A 773 4.01 -14.96 18.98
N PHE A 774 3.76 -15.35 20.23
CA PHE A 774 4.40 -16.53 20.83
C PHE A 774 4.04 -17.83 20.09
N LEU A 775 2.80 -17.91 19.58
CA LEU A 775 2.32 -19.05 18.80
C LEU A 775 2.62 -18.96 17.30
N ASP A 776 3.25 -17.87 16.82
CA ASP A 776 3.54 -17.67 15.40
C ASP A 776 4.61 -18.68 14.94
N PRO A 777 4.27 -19.66 14.08
CA PRO A 777 5.23 -20.65 13.62
C PRO A 777 6.27 -20.06 12.63
N VAL A 778 6.00 -18.89 12.06
CA VAL A 778 6.85 -18.27 11.02
C VAL A 778 7.93 -17.39 11.64
N GLY A 779 7.61 -16.63 12.69
CA GLY A 779 8.57 -15.80 13.43
C GLY A 779 9.14 -14.61 12.65
N LEU A 780 8.49 -14.19 11.55
CA LEU A 780 8.92 -13.04 10.73
C LEU A 780 8.18 -11.74 11.05
N ASN A 781 7.00 -11.81 11.67
CA ASN A 781 6.17 -10.64 11.96
C ASN A 781 6.41 -10.18 13.39
N TYR A 782 6.87 -8.93 13.56
CA TYR A 782 7.15 -8.36 14.89
C TYR A 782 6.12 -7.27 15.23
N PRO A 783 4.99 -7.61 15.91
CA PRO A 783 3.96 -6.62 16.23
C PRO A 783 4.44 -5.49 17.17
N PHE A 784 5.49 -5.75 17.96
CA PHE A 784 6.09 -4.82 18.93
C PHE A 784 7.47 -4.30 18.49
N LEU A 785 7.60 -4.01 17.20
CA LEU A 785 8.88 -3.75 16.53
C LEU A 785 9.69 -2.59 17.14
N LEU A 786 9.04 -1.52 17.59
CA LEU A 786 9.68 -0.37 18.26
C LEU A 786 8.85 0.06 19.48
N SER A 787 8.67 -0.87 20.44
CA SER A 787 7.89 -0.59 21.66
C SER A 787 8.42 0.60 22.48
N LYS A 788 9.70 0.97 22.34
CA LYS A 788 10.29 2.16 22.99
C LYS A 788 9.91 3.49 22.32
N ARG A 789 9.53 3.46 21.03
CA ARG A 789 9.03 4.62 20.27
C ARG A 789 7.51 4.57 20.07
N HIS A 790 6.79 3.82 20.91
CA HIS A 790 5.33 3.64 20.83
C HIS A 790 4.79 3.20 19.45
N MET A 791 5.61 2.52 18.65
CA MET A 791 5.19 2.01 17.35
C MET A 791 4.74 0.55 17.41
N HIS A 792 3.49 0.34 17.00
CA HIS A 792 2.81 -0.95 17.04
C HIS A 792 2.23 -1.31 15.68
N ALA A 793 2.31 -2.58 15.29
CA ALA A 793 1.76 -3.09 14.04
C ALA A 793 0.82 -4.28 14.29
N ASN A 794 -0.32 -4.32 13.58
CA ASN A 794 -1.25 -5.44 13.64
C ASN A 794 -1.19 -6.27 12.35
N PHE A 795 -0.47 -7.39 12.40
CA PHE A 795 -0.28 -8.31 11.27
C PHE A 795 -1.35 -9.40 11.18
N TYR A 796 -2.29 -9.45 12.12
CA TYR A 796 -3.21 -10.58 12.29
C TYR A 796 -4.60 -10.31 11.67
N TYR A 797 -5.23 -11.37 11.17
CA TYR A 797 -6.53 -11.36 10.50
C TYR A 797 -6.55 -10.32 9.37
N LEU A 798 -7.39 -9.28 9.48
CA LEU A 798 -7.50 -8.20 8.52
C LEU A 798 -6.66 -6.96 8.89
N GLY A 799 -5.94 -6.96 10.01
CA GLY A 799 -5.14 -5.79 10.43
C GLY A 799 -5.97 -4.53 10.76
N ILE A 800 -7.30 -4.65 10.83
CA ILE A 800 -8.24 -3.56 11.15
C ILE A 800 -8.15 -3.22 12.63
N ARG A 801 -8.06 -1.93 12.95
CA ARG A 801 -7.99 -1.43 14.34
C ARG A 801 -9.33 -0.93 14.86
N ASP A 802 -10.19 -0.44 13.97
CA ASP A 802 -11.49 0.12 14.32
C ASP A 802 -12.59 -0.94 14.49
N TRP A 803 -13.47 -0.71 15.46
CA TRP A 803 -14.64 -1.56 15.72
C TRP A 803 -15.69 -1.42 14.61
N PHE A 804 -15.89 -0.22 14.07
CA PHE A 804 -16.90 0.00 13.04
C PHE A 804 -16.52 -0.69 11.72
N MET A 805 -15.24 -0.64 11.33
CA MET A 805 -14.71 -1.40 10.18
C MET A 805 -14.60 -2.92 10.40
N SER A 806 -14.80 -3.44 11.62
CA SER A 806 -14.76 -4.88 11.88
C SER A 806 -15.86 -5.67 11.14
N THR A 807 -16.91 -5.00 10.67
CA THR A 807 -17.97 -5.55 9.82
C THR A 807 -17.46 -6.09 8.47
N ILE A 808 -16.32 -5.59 7.98
CA ILE A 808 -15.66 -6.07 6.75
C ILE A 808 -15.34 -7.56 6.83
N GLY A 809 -15.04 -8.09 8.02
CA GLY A 809 -14.83 -9.52 8.24
C GLY A 809 -16.04 -10.38 7.84
N ILE A 810 -17.25 -9.90 8.14
CA ILE A 810 -18.49 -10.58 7.75
C ILE A 810 -18.65 -10.56 6.23
N LEU A 811 -18.40 -9.41 5.60
CA LEU A 811 -18.48 -9.26 4.15
C LEU A 811 -17.55 -10.27 3.44
N PHE A 812 -16.28 -10.36 3.84
CA PHE A 812 -15.33 -11.33 3.27
C PHE A 812 -15.73 -12.79 3.55
N GLY A 813 -16.30 -13.09 4.72
CA GLY A 813 -16.83 -14.42 5.01
C GLY A 813 -17.98 -14.82 4.06
N ILE A 814 -18.92 -13.91 3.83
CA ILE A 814 -20.06 -14.13 2.90
C ILE A 814 -19.57 -14.27 1.46
N MET A 815 -18.63 -13.41 1.03
CA MET A 815 -18.00 -13.52 -0.29
C MET A 815 -17.27 -14.86 -0.45
N THR A 816 -16.53 -15.31 0.56
CA THR A 816 -15.82 -16.59 0.52
C THR A 816 -16.77 -17.76 0.32
N VAL A 817 -17.92 -17.78 1.02
CA VAL A 817 -18.97 -18.78 0.81
C VAL A 817 -19.51 -18.72 -0.62
N GLY A 818 -19.78 -17.52 -1.14
CA GLY A 818 -20.23 -17.32 -2.52
C GLY A 818 -19.23 -17.83 -3.57
N LEU A 819 -17.94 -17.52 -3.39
CA LEU A 819 -16.85 -17.94 -4.25
C LEU A 819 -16.69 -19.46 -4.25
N LEU A 820 -16.67 -20.09 -3.07
CA LEU A 820 -16.56 -21.54 -2.94
C LEU A 820 -17.77 -22.27 -3.55
N ALA A 821 -18.98 -21.74 -3.35
CA ALA A 821 -20.19 -22.28 -3.97
C ALA A 821 -20.18 -22.12 -5.51
N LEU A 822 -19.66 -21.00 -6.02
CA LEU A 822 -19.50 -20.77 -7.45
C LEU A 822 -18.52 -21.79 -8.06
N VAL A 823 -17.34 -21.94 -7.48
CA VAL A 823 -16.31 -22.90 -7.93
C VAL A 823 -16.83 -24.34 -7.85
N SER A 824 -17.52 -24.72 -6.76
CA SER A 824 -18.16 -26.03 -6.61
C SER A 824 -19.19 -26.29 -7.73
N ARG A 825 -20.03 -25.31 -8.04
CA ARG A 825 -21.00 -25.41 -9.15
C ARG A 825 -20.34 -25.53 -10.52
N VAL A 826 -19.27 -24.77 -10.78
CA VAL A 826 -18.51 -24.87 -12.04
C VAL A 826 -17.99 -26.30 -12.21
N PHE A 827 -17.40 -26.89 -11.17
CA PHE A 827 -16.95 -28.28 -11.22
C PHE A 827 -18.11 -29.27 -11.41
N GLY A 828 -19.23 -29.08 -10.71
CA GLY A 828 -20.43 -29.90 -10.91
C GLY A 828 -20.96 -29.82 -12.35
N SER A 829 -20.98 -28.62 -12.94
CA SER A 829 -21.38 -28.41 -14.34
C SER A 829 -20.43 -29.10 -15.32
N LEU A 830 -19.11 -28.99 -15.11
CA LEU A 830 -18.10 -29.70 -15.90
C LEU A 830 -18.29 -31.22 -15.80
N GLU A 831 -18.57 -31.75 -14.62
CA GLU A 831 -18.85 -33.17 -14.41
C GLU A 831 -20.10 -33.63 -15.18
N THR A 832 -21.19 -32.85 -15.14
CA THR A 832 -22.41 -33.14 -15.91
C THR A 832 -22.17 -33.09 -17.42
N LEU A 833 -21.31 -32.17 -17.88
CA LEU A 833 -20.96 -32.03 -19.29
C LEU A 833 -20.15 -33.23 -19.78
N VAL A 834 -19.14 -33.65 -19.02
CA VAL A 834 -18.30 -34.82 -19.32
C VAL A 834 -19.14 -36.09 -19.39
N THR A 835 -20.02 -36.31 -18.41
CA THR A 835 -20.91 -37.48 -18.39
C THR A 835 -21.96 -37.44 -19.51
N PHE A 836 -22.45 -36.25 -19.90
CA PHE A 836 -23.30 -36.07 -21.07
C PHE A 836 -22.60 -36.46 -22.37
N PHE A 837 -21.37 -35.97 -22.59
CA PHE A 837 -20.58 -36.35 -23.77
C PHE A 837 -20.26 -37.84 -23.80
N GLN A 838 -19.91 -38.44 -22.66
CA GLN A 838 -19.67 -39.89 -22.57
C GLN A 838 -20.92 -40.69 -22.97
N ARG A 839 -22.10 -40.32 -22.48
CA ARG A 839 -23.37 -40.99 -22.85
C ARG A 839 -23.67 -40.82 -24.33
N LYS A 840 -23.42 -39.64 -24.90
CA LYS A 840 -23.61 -39.37 -26.33
C LYS A 840 -22.63 -40.17 -27.21
N LEU A 841 -21.37 -40.27 -26.80
CA LEU A 841 -20.35 -41.08 -27.50
C LEU A 841 -20.65 -42.58 -27.40
N SER A 842 -21.10 -43.04 -26.22
CA SER A 842 -21.41 -44.45 -25.97
C SER A 842 -22.69 -44.91 -26.66
N ASN A 843 -23.66 -44.01 -26.92
CA ASN A 843 -24.85 -44.33 -27.72
C ASN A 843 -24.53 -44.65 -29.19
N GLY A 844 -23.30 -44.41 -29.67
CA GLY A 844 -22.83 -44.83 -31.00
C GLY A 844 -22.15 -46.20 -31.04
N SER A 845 -21.92 -46.85 -29.89
CA SER A 845 -21.23 -48.14 -29.79
C SER A 845 -22.07 -49.13 -28.98
N THR A 846 -22.74 -50.06 -29.67
CA THR A 846 -23.49 -51.21 -29.12
C THR A 846 -22.54 -52.30 -28.59
N GLU A 847 -21.71 -51.98 -27.61
CA GLU A 847 -21.02 -52.99 -26.80
C GLU A 847 -21.38 -52.81 -25.33
N SER A 848 -21.97 -53.86 -24.75
CA SER A 848 -22.26 -53.97 -23.32
C SER A 848 -20.98 -53.96 -22.51
N LYS A 849 -20.57 -52.79 -22.02
CA LYS A 849 -19.47 -52.69 -21.05
C LYS A 849 -19.91 -53.25 -19.71
N GLU A 850 -19.24 -54.30 -19.26
CA GLU A 850 -19.42 -54.90 -17.92
C GLU A 850 -19.21 -53.85 -16.82
N SER A 851 -20.18 -53.76 -15.91
CA SER A 851 -20.08 -52.93 -14.70
C SER A 851 -19.23 -53.65 -13.65
N PHE A 852 -18.23 -52.97 -13.10
CA PHE A 852 -17.39 -53.52 -12.03
C PHE A 852 -18.10 -53.45 -10.66
N ASP A 853 -18.07 -54.55 -9.89
CA ASP A 853 -18.70 -54.65 -8.56
C ASP A 853 -17.92 -53.99 -7.43
N THR A 854 -16.60 -53.94 -7.52
CA THR A 854 -15.74 -53.27 -6.53
C THR A 854 -14.64 -52.47 -7.21
N ILE A 855 -14.32 -51.30 -6.66
CA ILE A 855 -13.13 -50.53 -7.07
C ILE A 855 -11.94 -51.17 -6.35
N GLU A 856 -11.27 -52.12 -7.00
CA GLU A 856 -10.01 -52.64 -6.46
C GLU A 856 -8.93 -51.55 -6.58
N PRO A 857 -8.34 -51.10 -5.45
CA PRO A 857 -7.23 -50.16 -5.51
C PRO A 857 -6.08 -50.85 -6.22
N LYS A 858 -5.71 -50.38 -7.43
CA LYS A 858 -4.55 -50.94 -8.12
C LYS A 858 -3.29 -50.65 -7.29
N VAL A 859 -2.34 -51.57 -7.29
CA VAL A 859 -1.04 -51.34 -6.65
C VAL A 859 -0.38 -50.14 -7.34
N TYR A 860 0.25 -49.27 -6.56
CA TYR A 860 1.04 -48.16 -7.09
C TYR A 860 2.17 -48.72 -7.97
N GLY A 861 1.95 -48.72 -9.29
CA GLY A 861 2.80 -49.44 -10.23
C GLY A 861 4.23 -48.91 -10.26
N LYS A 862 5.19 -49.79 -10.57
CA LYS A 862 6.63 -49.44 -10.69
C LYS A 862 6.86 -48.25 -11.64
N GLU A 863 6.10 -48.17 -12.73
CA GLU A 863 6.16 -47.07 -13.70
C GLU A 863 5.81 -45.70 -13.10
N ARG A 864 4.78 -45.63 -12.24
CA ARG A 864 4.37 -44.37 -11.58
C ARG A 864 5.33 -43.95 -10.48
N LEU A 865 5.91 -44.93 -9.79
CA LEU A 865 6.98 -44.71 -8.83
C LEU A 865 8.23 -44.18 -9.52
N MET A 866 8.61 -44.75 -10.66
CA MET A 866 9.70 -44.24 -11.49
C MET A 866 9.41 -42.82 -12.00
N ALA A 867 8.19 -42.54 -12.48
CA ALA A 867 7.81 -41.20 -12.92
C ALA A 867 7.86 -40.17 -11.79
N SER A 868 7.40 -40.54 -10.58
CA SER A 868 7.47 -39.66 -9.40
C SER A 868 8.92 -39.44 -8.97
N MET A 869 9.76 -40.48 -8.96
CA MET A 869 11.19 -40.34 -8.65
C MET A 869 11.94 -39.51 -9.70
N LEU A 870 11.60 -39.65 -10.99
CA LEU A 870 12.12 -38.81 -12.06
C LEU A 870 11.71 -37.35 -11.87
N LEU A 871 10.45 -37.09 -11.53
CA LEU A 871 9.99 -35.73 -11.23
C LEU A 871 10.73 -35.14 -10.03
N LEU A 872 10.95 -35.91 -8.96
CA LEU A 872 11.73 -35.47 -7.80
C LEU A 872 13.19 -35.20 -8.16
N LEU A 873 13.79 -36.02 -9.02
CA LEU A 873 15.15 -35.79 -9.54
C LEU A 873 15.21 -34.51 -10.38
N LEU A 874 14.22 -34.26 -11.25
CA LEU A 874 14.14 -33.01 -12.01
C LEU A 874 13.99 -31.80 -11.09
N ILE A 875 13.27 -31.92 -9.98
CA ILE A 875 13.13 -30.83 -8.99
C ILE A 875 14.47 -30.55 -8.30
N PHE A 876 15.18 -31.61 -7.93
CA PHE A 876 16.50 -31.50 -7.31
C PHE A 876 17.53 -30.84 -8.24
N LEU A 877 17.44 -31.12 -9.53
CA LEU A 877 18.45 -30.69 -10.50
C LEU A 877 18.13 -29.34 -11.15
N TYR A 878 16.87 -29.02 -11.44
CA TYR A 878 16.55 -27.90 -12.35
C TYR A 878 15.22 -27.20 -12.09
N ILE A 879 14.13 -27.94 -11.86
CA ILE A 879 12.76 -27.41 -11.86
C ILE A 879 12.33 -26.99 -10.46
N PRO A 880 11.69 -25.82 -10.25
CA PRO A 880 11.15 -25.44 -8.95
C PRO A 880 10.00 -26.38 -8.54
N TYR A 881 9.89 -26.71 -7.25
CA TYR A 881 8.85 -27.61 -6.74
C TYR A 881 7.42 -27.11 -7.05
N GLN A 882 7.23 -25.80 -7.26
CA GLN A 882 5.98 -25.17 -7.65
C GLN A 882 5.46 -25.69 -8.99
N MET A 883 6.34 -25.97 -9.96
CA MET A 883 5.95 -26.61 -11.23
C MET A 883 5.44 -28.03 -11.01
N ALA A 884 6.12 -28.80 -10.15
CA ALA A 884 5.65 -30.13 -9.78
C ALA A 884 4.28 -30.08 -9.09
N PHE A 885 4.04 -29.06 -8.25
CA PHE A 885 2.73 -28.82 -7.64
C PHE A 885 1.64 -28.59 -8.72
N VAL A 886 1.90 -27.78 -9.74
CA VAL A 886 0.94 -27.57 -10.85
C VAL A 886 0.70 -28.86 -11.64
N ILE A 887 1.73 -29.67 -11.88
CA ILE A 887 1.59 -31.00 -12.49
C ILE A 887 0.68 -31.89 -11.62
N THR A 888 0.86 -31.89 -10.30
CA THR A 888 -0.04 -32.64 -9.39
C THR A 888 -1.48 -32.13 -9.43
N LEU A 889 -1.70 -30.83 -9.56
CA LEU A 889 -3.04 -30.27 -9.74
C LEU A 889 -3.70 -30.80 -11.02
N ILE A 890 -2.96 -30.83 -12.14
CA ILE A 890 -3.46 -31.37 -13.42
C ILE A 890 -3.80 -32.87 -13.27
N ILE A 891 -2.95 -33.65 -12.61
CA ILE A 891 -3.22 -35.07 -12.32
C ILE A 891 -4.47 -35.22 -11.44
N GLN A 892 -4.66 -34.35 -10.44
CA GLN A 892 -5.85 -34.38 -9.58
C GLN A 892 -7.13 -34.03 -10.36
N ILE A 893 -7.08 -33.05 -11.27
CA ILE A 893 -8.20 -32.73 -12.18
C ILE A 893 -8.55 -33.95 -13.05
N ALA A 894 -7.55 -34.56 -13.69
CA ALA A 894 -7.73 -35.76 -14.50
C ALA A 894 -8.29 -36.93 -13.67
N THR A 895 -7.86 -37.06 -12.42
CA THR A 895 -8.35 -38.08 -11.49
C THR A 895 -9.83 -37.86 -11.17
N CYS A 896 -10.26 -36.62 -10.89
CA CYS A 896 -11.67 -36.30 -10.66
C CYS A 896 -12.54 -36.60 -11.89
N ILE A 897 -12.06 -36.26 -13.10
CA ILE A 897 -12.73 -36.59 -14.37
C ILE A 897 -12.86 -38.12 -14.53
N ARG A 898 -11.78 -38.87 -14.27
CA ARG A 898 -11.80 -40.34 -14.34
C ARG A 898 -12.80 -40.93 -13.34
N ILE A 899 -12.88 -40.40 -12.12
CA ILE A 899 -13.86 -40.87 -11.11
C ILE A 899 -15.29 -40.59 -11.57
N ALA A 900 -15.55 -39.44 -12.19
CA ALA A 900 -16.88 -39.11 -12.73
C ALA A 900 -17.33 -40.09 -13.83
N LEU A 901 -16.40 -40.51 -14.69
CA LEU A 901 -16.65 -41.44 -15.81
C LEU A 901 -16.81 -42.92 -15.40
N LEU A 902 -16.44 -43.30 -14.17
CA LEU A 902 -16.52 -44.67 -13.67
C LEU A 902 -17.98 -45.16 -13.63
N GLN A 903 -18.24 -46.33 -14.21
CA GLN A 903 -19.53 -47.03 -14.12
C GLN A 903 -19.37 -48.19 -13.14
N VAL A 904 -19.85 -48.03 -11.90
CA VAL A 904 -19.66 -48.97 -10.78
C VAL A 904 -21.01 -49.22 -10.12
N SER A 905 -21.30 -50.48 -9.78
CA SER A 905 -22.54 -50.92 -9.12
C SER A 905 -22.60 -50.55 -7.63
N ASN A 906 -21.45 -50.51 -6.93
CA ASN A 906 -21.35 -50.00 -5.54
C ASN A 906 -21.33 -48.46 -5.48
N CYS A 907 -22.49 -47.87 -5.18
CA CYS A 907 -22.71 -46.42 -5.18
C CYS A 907 -22.00 -45.69 -4.01
N GLU A 908 -21.85 -46.34 -2.84
CA GLU A 908 -21.31 -45.70 -1.63
C GLU A 908 -19.80 -45.44 -1.73
N GLN A 909 -19.02 -46.45 -2.12
CA GLN A 909 -17.57 -46.33 -2.26
C GLN A 909 -17.19 -45.30 -3.35
N LYS A 910 -17.92 -45.30 -4.47
CA LYS A 910 -17.76 -44.31 -5.54
C LYS A 910 -18.06 -42.88 -5.04
N THR A 911 -19.12 -42.73 -4.24
CA THR A 911 -19.53 -41.42 -3.71
C THR A 911 -18.50 -40.86 -2.73
N ASN A 912 -17.97 -41.68 -1.83
CA ASN A 912 -16.92 -41.28 -0.90
C ASN A 912 -15.66 -40.81 -1.64
N LEU A 913 -15.20 -41.63 -2.61
CA LEU A 913 -14.02 -41.33 -3.41
C LEU A 913 -14.19 -40.03 -4.21
N ARG A 914 -15.37 -39.81 -4.80
CA ARG A 914 -15.71 -38.57 -5.51
C ARG A 914 -15.66 -37.37 -4.57
N ASN A 915 -16.38 -37.42 -3.45
CA ASN A 915 -16.49 -36.28 -2.53
C ASN A 915 -15.14 -35.86 -1.94
N TYR A 916 -14.29 -36.83 -1.58
CA TYR A 916 -12.93 -36.59 -1.09
C TYR A 916 -12.05 -35.91 -2.15
N ASN A 917 -11.97 -36.51 -3.34
CA ASN A 917 -11.11 -35.99 -4.41
C ASN A 917 -11.55 -34.61 -4.91
N MET A 918 -12.85 -34.34 -4.92
CA MET A 918 -13.39 -33.01 -5.26
C MET A 918 -13.00 -31.97 -4.22
N THR A 919 -13.09 -32.28 -2.93
CA THR A 919 -12.71 -31.32 -1.87
C THR A 919 -11.20 -31.08 -1.84
N LEU A 920 -10.40 -32.15 -2.05
CA LEU A 920 -8.95 -32.02 -2.19
C LEU A 920 -8.56 -31.20 -3.42
N LEU A 921 -9.25 -31.40 -4.55
CA LEU A 921 -9.05 -30.57 -5.75
C LEU A 921 -9.31 -29.10 -5.46
N MET A 922 -10.39 -28.76 -4.73
CA MET A 922 -10.65 -27.37 -4.33
C MET A 922 -9.52 -26.80 -3.47
N LEU A 923 -8.99 -27.56 -2.50
CA LEU A 923 -7.86 -27.13 -1.68
C LEU A 923 -6.62 -26.85 -2.54
N LEU A 924 -6.24 -27.81 -3.40
CA LEU A 924 -5.05 -27.67 -4.26
C LEU A 924 -5.20 -26.54 -5.28
N LEU A 925 -6.42 -26.28 -5.78
CA LEU A 925 -6.70 -25.17 -6.68
C LEU A 925 -6.40 -23.82 -6.03
N PHE A 926 -6.88 -23.56 -4.80
CA PHE A 926 -6.60 -22.30 -4.12
C PHE A 926 -5.15 -22.17 -3.66
N VAL A 927 -4.50 -23.27 -3.28
CA VAL A 927 -3.05 -23.28 -2.98
C VAL A 927 -2.23 -23.04 -4.26
N SER A 928 -2.72 -23.42 -5.44
CA SER A 928 -2.02 -23.15 -6.70
C SER A 928 -1.87 -21.66 -7.00
N ALA A 929 -2.83 -20.83 -6.58
CA ALA A 929 -2.75 -19.37 -6.73
C ALA A 929 -1.53 -18.76 -6.03
N ILE A 930 -1.01 -19.42 -5.00
CA ILE A 930 0.22 -19.02 -4.28
C ILE A 930 1.48 -19.44 -5.07
N ASN A 931 1.42 -20.56 -5.79
CA ASN A 931 2.57 -21.16 -6.47
C ASN A 931 2.78 -20.65 -7.91
N ILE A 932 1.70 -20.30 -8.61
CA ILE A 932 1.73 -19.81 -10.00
C ILE A 932 2.66 -18.60 -10.21
N PRO A 933 2.65 -17.56 -9.36
CA PRO A 933 3.51 -16.40 -9.57
C PRO A 933 5.01 -16.74 -9.65
N ILE A 934 5.49 -17.67 -8.82
CA ILE A 934 6.90 -18.11 -8.83
C ILE A 934 7.24 -18.86 -10.11
N ILE A 935 6.30 -19.62 -10.68
CA ILE A 935 6.48 -20.32 -11.96
C ILE A 935 6.63 -19.31 -13.10
N ILE A 936 5.87 -18.21 -13.07
CA ILE A 936 6.01 -17.14 -14.07
C ILE A 936 7.43 -16.57 -14.04
N VAL A 937 7.98 -16.30 -12.85
CA VAL A 937 9.38 -15.85 -12.69
C VAL A 937 10.37 -16.88 -13.25
N PHE A 938 10.16 -18.16 -12.95
CA PHE A 938 11.01 -19.24 -13.47
C PHE A 938 11.01 -19.29 -15.00
N LEU A 939 9.83 -19.31 -15.61
CA LEU A 939 9.67 -19.41 -17.07
C LEU A 939 10.28 -18.22 -17.79
N HIS A 940 10.16 -17.02 -17.21
CA HIS A 940 10.82 -15.81 -17.70
C HIS A 940 12.35 -15.93 -17.72
N ASN A 941 12.95 -16.36 -16.60
CA ASN A 941 14.39 -16.55 -16.51
C ASN A 941 14.92 -17.58 -17.52
N VAL A 942 14.18 -18.68 -17.72
CA VAL A 942 14.53 -19.69 -18.74
C VAL A 942 14.43 -19.10 -20.15
N ALA A 943 13.44 -18.26 -20.44
CA ALA A 943 13.30 -17.60 -21.74
C ALA A 943 14.49 -16.66 -22.05
N ILE A 944 15.06 -16.03 -21.03
CA ILE A 944 16.26 -15.17 -21.13
C ILE A 944 17.56 -15.98 -21.13
N LYS A 945 17.49 -17.32 -21.15
CA LYS A 945 18.64 -18.25 -21.09
C LYS A 945 19.49 -18.10 -19.84
N TRP A 946 18.87 -17.70 -18.73
CA TRP A 946 19.55 -17.62 -17.44
C TRP A 946 19.35 -18.92 -16.66
N GLU A 947 20.43 -19.70 -16.48
CA GLU A 947 20.42 -20.91 -15.67
C GLU A 947 20.40 -20.54 -14.17
N THR A 948 19.20 -20.43 -13.64
CA THR A 948 18.98 -20.15 -12.21
C THR A 948 19.39 -21.33 -11.33
N SER A 949 20.23 -21.07 -10.32
CA SER A 949 20.35 -21.96 -9.16
C SER A 949 19.33 -21.58 -8.08
N PHE A 950 18.05 -21.94 -8.28
CA PHE A 950 16.98 -21.73 -7.29
C PHE A 950 17.12 -22.64 -6.07
N ARG A 951 18.18 -22.47 -5.26
CA ARG A 951 18.53 -23.39 -4.16
C ARG A 951 17.40 -23.63 -3.16
N SER A 952 16.58 -22.62 -2.83
CA SER A 952 15.46 -22.77 -1.90
C SER A 952 14.21 -23.42 -2.52
N HIS A 953 14.06 -23.35 -3.85
CA HIS A 953 12.91 -23.94 -4.57
C HIS A 953 13.21 -25.29 -5.22
N HIS A 954 14.45 -25.76 -5.16
CA HIS A 954 14.86 -27.15 -5.45
C HIS A 954 14.70 -28.07 -4.23
N ASN A 955 13.75 -27.76 -3.34
CA ASN A 955 13.47 -28.53 -2.14
C ASN A 955 12.44 -29.65 -2.43
N ILE A 956 12.93 -30.87 -2.63
CA ILE A 956 12.10 -32.07 -2.82
C ILE A 956 11.08 -32.25 -1.69
N LEU A 957 11.49 -32.02 -0.44
CA LEU A 957 10.62 -32.25 0.73
C LEU A 957 9.43 -31.28 0.77
N ALA A 958 9.50 -30.15 0.08
CA ALA A 958 8.42 -29.18 0.02
C ALA A 958 7.20 -29.67 -0.79
N VAL A 959 7.34 -30.70 -1.64
CA VAL A 959 6.26 -31.18 -2.52
C VAL A 959 6.12 -32.70 -2.61
N ALA A 960 7.14 -33.48 -2.21
CA ALA A 960 7.11 -34.94 -2.32
C ALA A 960 5.86 -35.58 -1.68
N PRO A 961 5.42 -35.21 -0.46
CA PRO A 961 4.18 -35.71 0.11
C PRO A 961 2.93 -35.45 -0.75
N ILE A 962 2.83 -34.27 -1.38
CA ILE A 962 1.70 -33.96 -2.27
C ILE A 962 1.74 -34.84 -3.52
N ILE A 963 2.92 -35.04 -4.12
CA ILE A 963 3.10 -35.89 -5.30
C ILE A 963 2.67 -37.33 -5.00
N PHE A 964 3.12 -37.91 -3.89
CA PHE A 964 2.77 -39.28 -3.54
C PHE A 964 1.28 -39.42 -3.18
N LEU A 965 0.68 -38.45 -2.47
CA LEU A 965 -0.75 -38.50 -2.12
C LEU A 965 -1.63 -38.41 -3.36
N VAL A 966 -1.38 -37.44 -4.24
CA VAL A 966 -2.09 -37.32 -5.53
C VAL A 966 -1.83 -38.55 -6.39
N GLY A 967 -0.61 -39.10 -6.32
CA GLY A 967 -0.25 -40.38 -6.91
C GLY A 967 -1.19 -41.51 -6.47
N ASN A 968 -1.39 -41.68 -5.16
CA ASN A 968 -2.32 -42.69 -4.61
C ASN A 968 -3.77 -42.44 -5.05
N ASN A 969 -4.21 -41.18 -4.99
CA ASN A 969 -5.54 -40.78 -5.44
C ASN A 969 -5.79 -41.12 -6.92
N SER A 970 -4.77 -40.98 -7.78
CA SER A 970 -4.85 -41.32 -9.20
C SER A 970 -5.10 -42.81 -9.49
N VAL A 971 -4.92 -43.66 -8.47
CA VAL A 971 -5.22 -45.09 -8.48
C VAL A 971 -6.51 -45.42 -7.72
N PHE A 972 -7.33 -44.40 -7.43
CA PHE A 972 -8.59 -44.51 -6.69
C PHE A 972 -8.40 -44.96 -5.23
N LYS A 973 -7.21 -44.73 -4.66
CA LYS A 973 -6.93 -44.96 -3.24
C LYS A 973 -7.21 -43.68 -2.44
N MET A 974 -7.94 -43.83 -1.34
CA MET A 974 -8.30 -42.76 -0.41
C MET A 974 -7.85 -43.20 1.01
N PRO A 975 -7.49 -42.26 1.91
CA PRO A 975 -7.20 -42.58 3.31
C PRO A 975 -8.34 -43.39 3.97
N LYS A 976 -8.00 -44.45 4.70
CA LYS A 976 -8.99 -45.34 5.36
C LYS A 976 -9.72 -44.64 6.50
N SER A 977 -10.98 -44.98 6.73
CA SER A 977 -11.70 -44.50 7.92
C SER A 977 -11.10 -45.15 9.18
N THR A 978 -10.78 -44.34 10.18
CA THR A 978 -10.37 -44.83 11.51
C THR A 978 -11.31 -44.33 12.60
N PRO A 979 -11.53 -45.10 13.68
CA PRO A 979 -12.38 -44.67 14.76
C PRO A 979 -11.87 -43.37 15.38
N ILE A 980 -12.77 -42.44 15.71
CA ILE A 980 -12.41 -41.13 16.26
C ILE A 980 -11.66 -41.18 17.60
N GLY A 981 -11.77 -42.30 18.33
CA GLY A 981 -11.02 -42.54 19.57
C GLY A 981 -9.56 -42.94 19.34
N SER A 982 -9.15 -43.18 18.09
CA SER A 982 -7.73 -43.36 17.75
C SER A 982 -7.00 -42.01 17.79
N LEU A 983 -5.74 -42.05 18.19
CA LEU A 983 -4.85 -40.89 18.13
C LEU A 983 -4.79 -40.33 16.70
N ASP A 984 -4.75 -41.24 15.71
CA ASP A 984 -4.57 -40.88 14.31
C ASP A 984 -5.74 -40.06 13.74
N GLY A 985 -6.97 -40.53 13.94
CA GLY A 985 -8.18 -39.83 13.48
C GLY A 985 -8.34 -38.46 14.14
N THR A 986 -7.90 -38.33 15.40
CA THR A 986 -7.90 -37.05 16.13
C THR A 986 -6.87 -36.08 15.57
N ILE A 987 -5.64 -36.55 15.29
CA ILE A 987 -4.57 -35.73 14.72
C ILE A 987 -4.97 -35.17 13.35
N THR A 988 -5.59 -35.97 12.48
CA THR A 988 -6.07 -35.51 11.16
C THR A 988 -7.01 -34.31 11.29
N VAL A 989 -7.98 -34.37 12.19
CA VAL A 989 -8.92 -33.26 12.43
C VAL A 989 -8.20 -32.05 13.02
N ILE A 990 -7.29 -32.25 13.98
CA ILE A 990 -6.49 -31.17 14.58
C ILE A 990 -5.67 -30.42 13.54
N LEU A 991 -5.01 -31.14 12.61
CA LEU A 991 -4.19 -30.51 11.58
C LEU A 991 -5.01 -29.64 10.62
N PHE A 992 -6.21 -30.09 10.21
CA PHE A 992 -7.09 -29.26 9.39
C PHE A 992 -7.67 -28.06 10.15
N VAL A 993 -8.00 -28.21 11.44
CA VAL A 993 -8.39 -27.09 12.30
C VAL A 993 -7.25 -26.08 12.44
N TYR A 994 -6.01 -26.56 12.61
CA TYR A 994 -4.83 -25.71 12.66
C TYR A 994 -4.63 -24.96 11.33
N LEU A 995 -4.78 -25.61 10.18
CA LEU A 995 -4.74 -24.95 8.87
C LEU A 995 -5.84 -23.89 8.73
N THR A 996 -7.05 -24.14 9.24
CA THR A 996 -8.12 -23.13 9.30
C THR A 996 -7.70 -21.92 10.11
N VAL A 997 -7.22 -22.12 11.35
CA VAL A 997 -6.82 -21.02 12.25
C VAL A 997 -5.63 -20.25 11.66
N PHE A 998 -4.62 -20.95 11.14
CA PHE A 998 -3.45 -20.33 10.53
C PHE A 998 -3.85 -19.49 9.31
N SER A 999 -4.60 -20.06 8.37
CA SER A 999 -5.02 -19.36 7.15
C SER A 999 -5.95 -18.18 7.45
N PHE A 1000 -6.70 -18.24 8.54
CA PHE A 1000 -7.59 -17.15 8.95
C PHE A 1000 -6.86 -16.01 9.68
N ILE A 1001 -5.94 -16.32 10.58
CA ILE A 1001 -5.27 -15.33 11.44
C ILE A 1001 -3.94 -14.83 10.82
N TYR A 1002 -3.11 -15.73 10.28
CA TYR A 1002 -1.74 -15.40 9.84
C TYR A 1002 -1.61 -15.38 8.30
N GLY A 1003 -2.54 -16.02 7.60
CA GLY A 1003 -2.36 -16.35 6.18
C GLY A 1003 -2.23 -15.16 5.24
N ILE A 1004 -2.94 -14.04 5.48
CA ILE A 1004 -2.87 -12.86 4.59
C ILE A 1004 -1.44 -12.31 4.48
N ARG A 1005 -0.69 -12.27 5.59
CA ARG A 1005 0.69 -11.78 5.62
C ARG A 1005 1.74 -12.88 5.47
N ASN A 1006 1.34 -14.16 5.42
CA ASN A 1006 2.25 -15.32 5.32
C ASN A 1006 1.72 -16.40 4.36
N LEU A 1007 1.27 -16.00 3.15
CA LEU A 1007 0.61 -16.92 2.22
C LEU A 1007 1.50 -18.12 1.84
N TYR A 1008 2.80 -17.90 1.64
CA TYR A 1008 3.74 -18.98 1.30
C TYR A 1008 3.70 -20.17 2.28
N TRP A 1009 3.47 -19.90 3.58
CA TRP A 1009 3.46 -20.94 4.61
C TRP A 1009 2.24 -21.87 4.52
N ILE A 1010 1.13 -21.41 3.92
CA ILE A 1010 -0.06 -22.23 3.69
C ILE A 1010 0.30 -23.46 2.84
N HIS A 1011 1.15 -23.30 1.82
CA HIS A 1011 1.61 -24.42 1.01
C HIS A 1011 2.36 -25.46 1.85
N HIS A 1012 3.28 -25.02 2.71
CA HIS A 1012 4.04 -25.92 3.58
C HIS A 1012 3.14 -26.66 4.58
N LEU A 1013 2.13 -25.99 5.16
CA LEU A 1013 1.15 -26.65 6.03
C LEU A 1013 0.32 -27.70 5.28
N VAL A 1014 -0.11 -27.41 4.06
CA VAL A 1014 -0.82 -28.40 3.23
C VAL A 1014 0.09 -29.58 2.90
N ASN A 1015 1.38 -29.35 2.61
CA ASN A 1015 2.34 -30.42 2.38
C ASN A 1015 2.55 -31.30 3.62
N ILE A 1016 2.63 -30.70 4.82
CA ILE A 1016 2.70 -31.44 6.10
C ILE A 1016 1.45 -32.30 6.31
N ILE A 1017 0.26 -31.77 6.02
CA ILE A 1017 -1.00 -32.52 6.10
C ILE A 1017 -0.99 -33.68 5.09
N CYS A 1018 -0.52 -33.47 3.87
CA CYS A 1018 -0.39 -34.55 2.89
C CYS A 1018 0.59 -35.64 3.37
N ALA A 1019 1.70 -35.26 4.03
CA ALA A 1019 2.64 -36.21 4.62
C ALA A 1019 1.98 -37.06 5.71
N TRP A 1020 1.18 -36.42 6.56
CA TRP A 1020 0.40 -37.11 7.59
C TRP A 1020 -0.62 -38.09 6.99
N LEU A 1021 -1.38 -37.67 5.97
CA LEU A 1021 -2.35 -38.54 5.29
C LEU A 1021 -1.69 -39.75 4.60
N LEU A 1022 -0.47 -39.58 4.08
CA LEU A 1022 0.32 -40.69 3.53
C LEU A 1022 0.87 -41.65 4.59
N PHE A 1023 1.42 -41.12 5.68
CA PHE A 1023 1.92 -41.92 6.79
C PHE A 1023 0.82 -42.80 7.37
N PHE A 1024 -0.36 -42.19 7.55
CA PHE A 1024 -1.57 -42.86 7.99
C PHE A 1024 -2.00 -44.02 7.07
N GLU A 1025 -1.82 -43.89 5.76
CA GLU A 1025 -2.07 -44.98 4.80
C GLU A 1025 -1.05 -46.13 4.84
N SER A 1026 0.15 -45.90 5.37
CA SER A 1026 1.20 -46.93 5.42
C SER A 1026 1.08 -47.87 6.62
N ILE A 1027 0.43 -47.40 7.68
CA ILE A 1027 0.27 -48.12 8.97
C ILE A 1027 -0.99 -48.98 8.96
N HIS A 1028 -2.05 -48.54 8.28
CA HIS A 1028 -3.38 -49.17 8.27
C HIS A 1028 -3.74 -49.76 6.92
#